data_AF-A0A0J1GKY5-F1
#
_entry.id   AF-A0A0J1GKY5-F1
#
_cell.length_a   1.000
_cell.length_b   1.000
_cell.length_c   1.000
_cell.angle_alpha   90.00
_cell.angle_beta   90.00
_cell.angle_gamma   90.00
#
_symmetry.space_group_name_H-M   'P 1'
#
loop_
_entity.id
_entity.type
_entity.pdbx_description
1 polymer ?
#
loop_
_entity_poly.entity_id
_entity_poly.type
_entity_poly.pdbx_seq_one_letter_code
_entity_poly.pdbx_strand_id
1 'polypeptide(L)'
;MIRLLLTVFLTFIAVLGPPAWAKASDNTARAAQLTDRIEALQAQTNTPETLKQLDLLLNAQEELDKTDEFEQLTQNYRQLVETFPERTAELKLRIANFAVTEFPDFSQMDHDELTLAIADEDRILKQLEQARSNSKNELLDIERGIDEFSYLSSQLREQIKKEETALKQSENKPDGKDNLLIHQITHQYLLSQLAMLEAQQLSAGNRRTLVKQHIQLSNLEIDARQAYRNNLQRELSRELLRGDDDKSQAPTSPTQDISEQPQALHQLLLNNKRYHSALKAIDRHVEQVKQQQTNTREHIQVVEKTAADLDTMAEWLKLSPAFSENLRTRINRLPANPPITTLDKDIAQNQIKKYEYQQLHDTLRDRTTLPLDPTLNDKEQQQAKTLMADNLKLLTQLIDQTDTLIYQQATLKVSYERLNSNLNDLRIQANKQLFWAPDTNPLSLNLAQATWEKLKWFFSPFQWVGFIAFPSSIDKTPLFVALGGIALLIGGLSLVRRYWKRFLRDTSKKIGKVTQDKFRYSYSNVFFAFCLAWPIPLMVGLAGLIFSSAWQYPFVHHFGQALTVPMALVMFCFVRELVRPEGLLISHFGWHPDLVARAFGHYKRLMWVYLPMMVIQQFTHLYSDIDVNATLGRLAFLISNIAVSYFLWRMYKEKLPMTYGDLPEGKAHLGHHLFWWTLILIPQGLNYTTLSGYLSSSQAVMEKLEFSAVIGVVTILVYYLVKRLMLIQKRRLAFERAKAKRQEIIAQRIAEMEEDKEETVGSNETHIEIEEPEVDLDKISAQSLRLLRSLLLIVYLAFLSVVWADLYQAISYIGDITLWNVPSSIEGIEELSAFSLKNILLSVIAFWMTAILARDLPGAMELLVLQHIELSPGTGYAITSLTRYLTIFMGIVIGSGLIGFDWSKMQWLVAALGVGLGFGLQEIFANFISGLIILFEKPIRIGDTVTIRNLTGIIAKIQTRATTIVDFDRKEVIVPNKAFVTEQFVNWSLSDPITRVTLSISVHYAANVDLVTKLLFEAADECDLVLDNPAPEVFFLTLTADSQNFEVRAYAAETAHRLSLTHDLHNRIKQKFNHHGIDIAAPQLEVQMKRRKAR
;
A
#
# COMPACT_ATOMS: atom_id res chain seq x y z
N MET A 1 1.94 -0.98 -62.29
CA MET A 1 2.37 -2.06 -61.37
C MET A 1 1.20 -2.86 -60.81
N ILE A 2 0.15 -2.23 -60.26
CA ILE A 2 -1.01 -2.92 -59.67
C ILE A 2 -1.82 -3.76 -60.68
N ARG A 3 -1.98 -3.31 -61.94
CA ARG A 3 -2.63 -4.12 -62.99
C ARG A 3 -1.81 -5.33 -63.45
N LEU A 4 -0.47 -5.23 -63.42
CA LEU A 4 0.42 -6.33 -63.78
C LEU A 4 0.49 -7.38 -62.65
N LEU A 5 0.45 -6.91 -61.40
CA LEU A 5 0.29 -7.76 -60.22
C LEU A 5 -1.10 -8.41 -60.17
N LEU A 6 -2.17 -7.72 -60.56
CA LEU A 6 -3.51 -8.33 -60.63
C LEU A 6 -3.60 -9.39 -61.72
N THR A 7 -3.00 -9.19 -62.88
CA THR A 7 -2.96 -10.21 -63.94
C THR A 7 -2.07 -11.39 -63.56
N VAL A 8 -0.92 -11.14 -62.91
CA VAL A 8 -0.05 -12.22 -62.39
C VAL A 8 -0.74 -12.98 -61.25
N PHE A 9 -1.47 -12.28 -60.37
CA PHE A 9 -2.21 -12.89 -59.26
C PHE A 9 -3.45 -13.67 -59.74
N LEU A 10 -4.15 -13.19 -60.77
CA LEU A 10 -5.24 -13.94 -61.42
C LEU A 10 -4.74 -15.16 -62.22
N THR A 11 -3.56 -15.08 -62.86
CA THR A 11 -2.93 -16.25 -63.51
C THR A 11 -2.31 -17.22 -62.50
N PHE A 12 -1.90 -16.75 -61.33
CA PHE A 12 -1.34 -17.61 -60.26
C PHE A 12 -2.45 -18.36 -59.50
N ILE A 13 -3.63 -17.75 -59.37
CA ILE A 13 -4.84 -18.40 -58.81
C ILE A 13 -5.43 -19.43 -59.79
N ALA A 14 -5.23 -19.26 -61.10
CA ALA A 14 -5.67 -20.23 -62.11
C ALA A 14 -4.79 -21.49 -62.21
N VAL A 15 -3.58 -21.51 -61.61
CA VAL A 15 -2.60 -22.60 -61.76
C VAL A 15 -2.40 -23.43 -60.48
N LEU A 16 -2.93 -23.00 -59.33
CA LEU A 16 -2.75 -23.70 -58.04
C LEU A 16 -4.04 -24.10 -57.31
N GLY A 17 -5.21 -23.90 -57.91
CA GLY A 17 -6.43 -24.57 -57.47
C GLY A 17 -6.49 -25.97 -58.07
N PRO A 18 -6.63 -27.07 -57.30
CA PRO A 18 -7.09 -28.31 -57.90
C PRO A 18 -8.44 -28.02 -58.58
N PRO A 19 -8.69 -28.54 -59.79
CA PRO A 19 -9.97 -28.34 -60.47
C PRO A 19 -11.04 -29.06 -59.66
N ALA A 20 -11.73 -28.35 -58.77
CA ALA A 20 -12.92 -28.85 -58.08
C ALA A 20 -14.17 -28.64 -58.95
N TRP A 21 -14.08 -29.02 -60.23
CA TRP A 21 -15.22 -29.24 -61.12
C TRP A 21 -15.07 -30.64 -61.71
N ALA A 22 -15.05 -31.64 -60.82
CA ALA A 22 -15.28 -33.06 -61.08
C ALA A 22 -15.10 -33.81 -59.75
N LYS A 23 -16.17 -33.96 -58.96
CA LYS A 23 -16.18 -34.95 -57.86
C LYS A 23 -17.55 -35.42 -57.38
N ALA A 24 -18.65 -34.86 -57.88
CA ALA A 24 -19.96 -35.49 -57.73
C ALA A 24 -20.04 -36.85 -58.47
N SER A 25 -19.19 -37.08 -59.49
CA SER A 25 -19.18 -38.32 -60.27
C SER A 25 -18.51 -39.52 -59.57
N ASP A 26 -17.78 -39.30 -58.47
CA ASP A 26 -17.02 -40.37 -57.79
C ASP A 26 -17.82 -40.96 -56.61
N ASN A 27 -18.61 -40.14 -55.89
CA ASN A 27 -19.49 -40.62 -54.81
C ASN A 27 -20.62 -41.51 -55.34
N THR A 28 -21.23 -41.18 -56.47
CA THR A 28 -22.29 -42.00 -57.09
C THR A 28 -21.77 -43.36 -57.55
N ALA A 29 -20.51 -43.43 -58.02
CA ALA A 29 -19.87 -44.68 -58.42
C ALA A 29 -19.50 -45.55 -57.21
N ARG A 30 -19.01 -44.94 -56.13
CA ARG A 30 -18.71 -45.63 -54.86
C ARG A 30 -19.99 -46.08 -54.14
N ALA A 31 -21.06 -45.28 -54.17
CA ALA A 31 -22.38 -45.66 -53.67
C ALA A 31 -22.93 -46.88 -54.39
N ALA A 32 -22.85 -46.91 -55.74
CA ALA A 32 -23.26 -48.08 -56.52
C ALA A 32 -22.44 -49.33 -56.17
N GLN A 33 -21.10 -49.20 -56.06
CA GLN A 33 -20.22 -50.31 -55.65
C GLN A 33 -20.50 -50.82 -54.23
N LEU A 34 -20.82 -49.92 -53.31
CA LEU A 34 -21.15 -50.25 -51.92
C LEU A 34 -22.52 -50.97 -51.84
N THR A 35 -23.51 -50.47 -52.57
CA THR A 35 -24.87 -51.03 -52.62
C THR A 35 -24.87 -52.44 -53.22
N ASP A 36 -24.19 -52.63 -54.35
CA ASP A 36 -24.00 -53.95 -54.99
C ASP A 36 -23.32 -54.94 -54.04
N ARG A 37 -22.37 -54.48 -53.22
CA ARG A 37 -21.62 -55.31 -52.27
C ARG A 37 -22.43 -55.66 -51.02
N ILE A 38 -23.22 -54.72 -50.52
CA ILE A 38 -24.15 -54.92 -49.40
C ILE A 38 -25.22 -55.96 -49.81
N GLU A 39 -25.81 -55.83 -51.00
CA GLU A 39 -26.79 -56.81 -51.52
C GLU A 39 -26.16 -58.20 -51.71
N ALA A 40 -24.92 -58.28 -52.23
CA ALA A 40 -24.20 -59.54 -52.40
C ALA A 40 -23.87 -60.25 -51.07
N LEU A 41 -23.58 -59.49 -50.00
CA LEU A 41 -23.29 -60.03 -48.66
C LEU A 41 -24.57 -60.39 -47.88
N GLN A 42 -25.66 -59.66 -48.09
CA GLN A 42 -26.99 -60.01 -47.54
C GLN A 42 -27.56 -61.30 -48.16
N ALA A 43 -27.15 -61.65 -49.39
CA ALA A 43 -27.52 -62.90 -50.06
C ALA A 43 -26.70 -64.13 -49.60
N GLN A 44 -25.61 -63.95 -48.83
CA GLN A 44 -24.80 -65.04 -48.27
C GLN A 44 -25.31 -65.50 -46.89
N THR A 45 -25.06 -66.75 -46.50
CA THR A 45 -25.46 -67.30 -45.18
C THR A 45 -24.83 -66.54 -44.02
N ASN A 46 -25.65 -66.09 -43.07
CA ASN A 46 -25.29 -65.31 -41.87
C ASN A 46 -24.25 -66.02 -40.99
N THR A 47 -22.97 -65.80 -41.26
CA THR A 47 -21.85 -66.14 -40.37
C THR A 47 -21.47 -64.90 -39.53
N PRO A 48 -20.85 -65.06 -38.36
CA PRO A 48 -20.41 -63.93 -37.53
C PRO A 48 -19.47 -62.95 -38.27
N GLU A 49 -18.67 -63.46 -39.20
CA GLU A 49 -17.74 -62.65 -39.99
C GLU A 49 -18.44 -61.85 -41.11
N THR A 50 -19.44 -62.44 -41.77
CA THR A 50 -20.23 -61.74 -42.80
C THR A 50 -21.11 -60.65 -42.19
N LEU A 51 -21.69 -60.87 -41.00
CA LEU A 51 -22.41 -59.85 -40.25
C LEU A 51 -21.52 -58.67 -39.86
N LYS A 52 -20.27 -58.94 -39.44
CA LYS A 52 -19.31 -57.88 -39.08
C LYS A 52 -18.87 -57.06 -40.31
N GLN A 53 -18.67 -57.71 -41.46
CA GLN A 53 -18.35 -57.01 -42.71
C GLN A 53 -19.54 -56.20 -43.22
N LEU A 54 -20.77 -56.73 -43.08
CA LEU A 54 -22.00 -56.03 -43.42
C LEU A 54 -22.18 -54.77 -42.57
N ASP A 55 -21.94 -54.85 -41.25
CA ASP A 55 -22.00 -53.69 -40.34
C ASP A 55 -20.98 -52.61 -40.70
N LEU A 56 -19.75 -52.99 -41.06
CA LEU A 56 -18.73 -52.04 -41.53
C LEU A 56 -19.12 -51.35 -42.84
N LEU A 57 -19.76 -52.07 -43.78
CA LEU A 57 -20.23 -51.49 -45.04
C LEU A 57 -21.46 -50.60 -44.85
N LEU A 58 -22.37 -50.95 -43.93
CA LEU A 58 -23.52 -50.10 -43.57
C LEU A 58 -23.05 -48.79 -42.90
N ASN A 59 -22.05 -48.85 -42.02
CA ASN A 59 -21.45 -47.65 -41.44
C ASN A 59 -20.77 -46.79 -42.50
N ALA A 60 -20.06 -47.40 -43.46
CA ALA A 60 -19.48 -46.67 -44.59
C ALA A 60 -20.55 -46.01 -45.48
N GLN A 61 -21.74 -46.63 -45.59
CA GLN A 61 -22.88 -46.02 -46.29
C GLN A 61 -23.37 -44.76 -45.57
N GLU A 62 -23.52 -44.81 -44.25
CA GLU A 62 -23.93 -43.66 -43.44
C GLU A 62 -22.89 -42.51 -43.50
N GLU A 63 -21.60 -42.84 -43.49
CA GLU A 63 -20.52 -41.87 -43.68
C GLU A 63 -20.57 -41.21 -45.07
N LEU A 64 -20.92 -41.98 -46.11
CA LEU A 64 -21.08 -41.45 -47.46
C LEU A 64 -22.28 -40.49 -47.56
N ASP A 65 -23.42 -40.83 -46.95
CA ASP A 65 -24.61 -39.97 -46.94
C ASP A 65 -24.34 -38.65 -46.20
N LYS A 66 -23.65 -38.71 -45.05
CA LYS A 66 -23.24 -37.51 -44.30
C LYS A 66 -22.20 -36.66 -45.02
N THR A 67 -21.38 -37.27 -45.87
CA THR A 67 -20.41 -36.54 -46.71
C THR A 67 -21.13 -35.57 -47.64
N ASP A 68 -22.21 -36.02 -48.29
CA ASP A 68 -23.02 -35.18 -49.16
C ASP A 68 -23.73 -34.07 -48.38
N GLU A 69 -24.22 -34.35 -47.16
CA GLU A 69 -24.79 -33.35 -46.25
C GLU A 69 -23.75 -32.27 -45.87
N PHE A 70 -22.52 -32.67 -45.51
CA PHE A 70 -21.44 -31.73 -45.19
C PHE A 70 -21.02 -30.89 -46.38
N GLU A 71 -20.99 -31.45 -47.59
CA GLU A 71 -20.73 -30.69 -48.81
C GLU A 71 -21.82 -29.64 -49.07
N GLN A 72 -23.11 -29.98 -48.87
CA GLN A 72 -24.21 -29.03 -48.96
C GLN A 72 -24.11 -27.91 -47.90
N LEU A 73 -23.85 -28.25 -46.64
CA LEU A 73 -23.65 -27.26 -45.57
C LEU A 73 -22.45 -26.34 -45.85
N THR A 74 -21.36 -26.89 -46.38
CA THR A 74 -20.19 -26.12 -46.81
C THR A 74 -20.56 -25.10 -47.88
N GLN A 75 -21.36 -25.51 -48.88
CA GLN A 75 -21.85 -24.61 -49.92
C GLN A 75 -22.76 -23.51 -49.34
N ASN A 76 -23.67 -23.86 -48.43
CA ASN A 76 -24.55 -22.89 -47.76
C ASN A 76 -23.74 -21.83 -47.00
N TYR A 77 -22.70 -22.23 -46.26
CA TYR A 77 -21.82 -21.28 -45.58
C TYR A 77 -21.04 -20.39 -46.53
N ARG A 78 -20.55 -20.92 -47.65
CA ARG A 78 -19.86 -20.13 -48.68
C ARG A 78 -20.81 -19.14 -49.36
N GLN A 79 -22.01 -19.58 -49.72
CA GLN A 79 -23.04 -18.72 -50.31
C GLN A 79 -23.48 -17.61 -49.32
N LEU A 80 -23.51 -17.90 -48.01
CA LEU A 80 -23.75 -16.87 -47.01
C LEU A 80 -22.65 -15.81 -46.99
N VAL A 81 -21.38 -16.21 -47.14
CA VAL A 81 -20.25 -15.26 -47.21
C VAL A 81 -20.36 -14.38 -48.45
N GLU A 82 -20.77 -14.93 -49.60
CA GLU A 82 -20.98 -14.18 -50.84
C GLU A 82 -22.16 -13.20 -50.75
N THR A 83 -23.30 -13.65 -50.20
CA THR A 83 -24.54 -12.84 -50.07
C THR A 83 -24.56 -11.93 -48.84
N PHE A 84 -23.55 -12.03 -47.96
CA PHE A 84 -23.47 -11.24 -46.73
C PHE A 84 -23.57 -9.73 -46.94
N PRO A 85 -22.84 -9.09 -47.89
CA PRO A 85 -22.91 -7.64 -48.07
C PRO A 85 -24.32 -7.13 -48.36
N GLU A 86 -25.09 -7.88 -49.17
CA GLU A 86 -26.47 -7.56 -49.53
C GLU A 86 -27.41 -7.71 -48.34
N ARG A 87 -27.38 -8.86 -47.65
CA ARG A 87 -28.23 -9.13 -46.47
C ARG A 87 -27.98 -8.13 -45.34
N THR A 88 -26.72 -7.78 -45.13
CA THR A 88 -26.31 -6.82 -44.09
C THR A 88 -26.77 -5.39 -44.44
N ALA A 89 -26.71 -5.01 -45.72
CA ALA A 89 -27.19 -3.71 -46.19
C ALA A 89 -28.71 -3.60 -46.06
N GLU A 90 -29.45 -4.66 -46.42
CA GLU A 90 -30.91 -4.72 -46.27
C GLU A 90 -31.34 -4.56 -44.80
N LEU A 91 -30.70 -5.30 -43.88
CA LEU A 91 -31.00 -5.21 -42.45
C LEU A 91 -30.67 -3.84 -41.87
N LYS A 92 -29.53 -3.26 -42.23
CA LYS A 92 -29.17 -1.90 -41.80
C LYS A 92 -30.16 -0.87 -42.29
N LEU A 93 -30.65 -1.01 -43.52
CA LEU A 93 -31.68 -0.12 -44.08
C LEU A 93 -33.00 -0.28 -43.30
N ARG A 94 -33.44 -1.51 -42.99
CA ARG A 94 -34.63 -1.75 -42.16
C ARG A 94 -34.49 -1.14 -40.76
N ILE A 95 -33.32 -1.29 -40.13
CA ILE A 95 -33.03 -0.70 -38.82
C ILE A 95 -33.04 0.84 -38.89
N ALA A 96 -32.42 1.42 -39.92
CA ALA A 96 -32.34 2.87 -40.07
C ALA A 96 -33.69 3.52 -40.41
N ASN A 97 -34.54 2.82 -41.17
CA ASN A 97 -35.86 3.29 -41.59
C ASN A 97 -36.99 2.82 -40.66
N PHE A 98 -36.67 2.19 -39.53
CA PHE A 98 -37.68 1.73 -38.58
C PHE A 98 -38.44 2.95 -38.00
N ALA A 99 -39.70 3.10 -38.39
CA ALA A 99 -40.58 4.18 -37.96
C ALA A 99 -41.80 3.62 -37.20
N VAL A 100 -42.11 4.23 -36.06
CA VAL A 100 -43.19 3.83 -35.13
C VAL A 100 -44.60 4.09 -35.72
N THR A 101 -44.71 4.68 -36.91
CA THR A 101 -45.95 5.30 -37.43
C THR A 101 -46.98 4.33 -38.03
N GLU A 102 -46.79 3.01 -37.93
CA GLU A 102 -47.69 2.01 -38.54
C GLU A 102 -48.74 1.43 -37.57
N PHE A 103 -48.75 1.85 -36.30
CA PHE A 103 -49.73 1.33 -35.34
C PHE A 103 -51.14 1.92 -35.55
N PRO A 104 -52.21 1.14 -35.35
CA PRO A 104 -53.59 1.62 -35.42
C PRO A 104 -53.86 2.80 -34.47
N ASP A 105 -54.73 3.73 -34.86
CA ASP A 105 -55.20 4.77 -33.95
C ASP A 105 -56.18 4.16 -32.93
N PHE A 106 -55.88 4.32 -31.64
CA PHE A 106 -56.63 3.77 -30.52
C PHE A 106 -57.43 4.82 -29.75
N SER A 107 -57.49 6.05 -30.25
CA SER A 107 -58.19 7.17 -29.59
C SER A 107 -59.72 7.01 -29.52
N GLN A 108 -60.31 6.08 -30.29
CA GLN A 108 -61.76 5.83 -30.37
C GLN A 108 -62.20 4.43 -29.95
N MET A 109 -61.30 3.60 -29.40
CA MET A 109 -61.61 2.21 -29.00
C MET A 109 -62.36 2.15 -27.65
N ASP A 110 -63.34 1.27 -27.54
CA ASP A 110 -64.11 0.99 -26.30
C ASP A 110 -63.33 0.04 -25.34
N HIS A 111 -63.78 -0.12 -24.09
CA HIS A 111 -63.13 -0.92 -23.03
C HIS A 111 -62.78 -2.35 -23.47
N ASP A 112 -63.76 -3.03 -24.08
CA ASP A 112 -63.60 -4.41 -24.56
C ASP A 112 -62.65 -4.49 -25.77
N GLU A 113 -62.63 -3.45 -26.61
CA GLU A 113 -61.71 -3.34 -27.76
C GLU A 113 -60.27 -3.05 -27.30
N LEU A 114 -60.09 -2.19 -26.30
CA LEU A 114 -58.79 -1.86 -25.71
C LEU A 114 -58.18 -3.06 -24.96
N THR A 115 -58.98 -3.80 -24.20
CA THR A 115 -58.51 -5.01 -23.51
C THR A 115 -58.12 -6.10 -24.50
N LEU A 116 -58.88 -6.28 -25.58
CA LEU A 116 -58.56 -7.23 -26.65
C LEU A 116 -57.29 -6.81 -27.42
N ALA A 117 -57.14 -5.52 -27.73
CA ALA A 117 -55.94 -5.00 -28.38
C ALA A 117 -54.67 -5.17 -27.51
N ILE A 118 -54.77 -4.97 -26.18
CA ILE A 118 -53.67 -5.23 -25.26
C ILE A 118 -53.31 -6.72 -25.23
N ALA A 119 -54.31 -7.61 -25.22
CA ALA A 119 -54.07 -9.05 -25.24
C ALA A 119 -53.39 -9.52 -26.53
N ASP A 120 -53.76 -8.95 -27.68
CA ASP A 120 -53.12 -9.23 -28.97
C ASP A 120 -51.68 -8.71 -29.01
N GLU A 121 -51.41 -7.49 -28.51
CA GLU A 121 -50.05 -6.97 -28.39
C GLU A 121 -49.20 -7.79 -27.43
N ASP A 122 -49.74 -8.25 -26.30
CA ASP A 122 -49.04 -9.11 -25.35
C ASP A 122 -48.70 -10.48 -25.98
N ARG A 123 -49.57 -11.02 -26.85
CA ARG A 123 -49.29 -12.24 -27.63
C ARG A 123 -48.16 -12.01 -28.65
N ILE A 124 -48.18 -10.89 -29.37
CA ILE A 124 -47.15 -10.55 -30.37
C ILE A 124 -45.80 -10.31 -29.68
N LEU A 125 -45.79 -9.56 -28.58
CA LEU A 125 -44.59 -9.31 -27.76
C LEU A 125 -43.98 -10.63 -27.29
N LYS A 126 -44.79 -11.58 -26.80
CA LYS A 126 -44.30 -12.90 -26.39
C LYS A 126 -43.65 -13.67 -27.55
N GLN A 127 -44.22 -13.61 -28.75
CA GLN A 127 -43.63 -14.23 -29.94
C GLN A 127 -42.30 -13.57 -30.35
N LEU A 128 -42.22 -12.24 -30.31
CA LEU A 128 -41.01 -11.49 -30.60
C LEU A 128 -39.92 -11.75 -29.56
N GLU A 129 -40.27 -11.85 -28.28
CA GLU A 129 -39.34 -12.20 -27.21
C GLU A 129 -38.79 -13.63 -27.36
N GLN A 130 -39.64 -14.58 -27.74
CA GLN A 130 -39.23 -15.94 -28.06
C GLN A 130 -38.27 -15.95 -29.25
N ALA A 131 -38.58 -15.23 -30.34
CA ALA A 131 -37.72 -15.11 -31.51
C ALA A 131 -36.36 -14.48 -31.16
N ARG A 132 -36.36 -13.40 -30.36
CA ARG A 132 -35.14 -12.77 -29.84
C ARG A 132 -34.33 -13.73 -28.98
N SER A 133 -34.99 -14.52 -28.12
CA SER A 133 -34.33 -15.53 -27.30
C SER A 133 -33.67 -16.60 -28.15
N ASN A 134 -34.33 -17.06 -29.21
CA ASN A 134 -33.77 -18.02 -30.16
C ASN A 134 -32.54 -17.44 -30.88
N SER A 135 -32.60 -16.20 -31.37
CA SER A 135 -31.44 -15.53 -31.96
C SER A 135 -30.30 -15.31 -30.98
N LYS A 136 -30.58 -15.10 -29.68
CA LYS A 136 -29.55 -15.03 -28.63
C LYS A 136 -28.89 -16.40 -28.40
N ASN A 137 -29.67 -17.48 -28.39
CA ASN A 137 -29.14 -18.84 -28.28
C ASN A 137 -28.28 -19.19 -29.50
N GLU A 138 -28.75 -18.85 -30.71
CA GLU A 138 -27.98 -18.99 -31.94
C GLU A 138 -26.65 -18.22 -31.88
N LEU A 139 -26.67 -16.99 -31.34
CA LEU A 139 -25.46 -16.20 -31.14
C LEU A 139 -24.47 -16.89 -30.17
N LEU A 140 -24.97 -17.46 -29.07
CA LEU A 140 -24.17 -18.20 -28.11
C LEU A 140 -23.57 -19.47 -28.73
N ASP A 141 -24.33 -20.19 -29.55
CA ASP A 141 -23.86 -21.39 -30.24
C ASP A 141 -22.80 -21.05 -31.30
N ILE A 142 -22.94 -19.93 -32.01
CA ILE A 142 -21.90 -19.41 -32.92
C ILE A 142 -20.64 -19.05 -32.13
N GLU A 143 -20.77 -18.38 -30.97
CA GLU A 143 -19.62 -17.99 -30.15
C GLU A 143 -18.90 -19.20 -29.55
N ARG A 144 -19.64 -20.20 -29.05
CA ARG A 144 -19.06 -21.50 -28.61
C ARG A 144 -18.36 -22.23 -29.75
N GLY A 145 -18.96 -22.29 -30.93
CA GLY A 145 -18.37 -22.94 -32.10
C GLY A 145 -17.05 -22.30 -32.56
N ILE A 146 -16.87 -21.00 -32.36
CA ILE A 146 -15.60 -20.29 -32.63
C ILE A 146 -14.51 -20.75 -31.64
N ASP A 147 -14.86 -20.91 -30.37
CA ASP A 147 -13.93 -21.33 -29.31
C ASP A 147 -13.52 -22.81 -29.47
N GLU A 148 -14.47 -23.68 -29.86
CA GLU A 148 -14.24 -25.12 -30.03
C GLU A 148 -13.55 -25.49 -31.36
N PHE A 149 -13.60 -24.60 -32.38
CA PHE A 149 -13.06 -24.84 -33.73
C PHE A 149 -11.61 -25.35 -33.71
N SER A 150 -10.73 -24.72 -32.94
CA SER A 150 -9.30 -25.09 -32.92
C SER A 150 -9.09 -26.49 -32.39
N TYR A 151 -9.87 -26.91 -31.39
CA TYR A 151 -9.79 -28.24 -30.80
C TYR A 151 -10.33 -29.29 -31.78
N LEU A 152 -11.54 -29.08 -32.30
CA LEU A 152 -12.20 -30.00 -33.24
C LEU A 152 -11.41 -30.14 -34.56
N SER A 153 -10.91 -29.03 -35.11
CA SER A 153 -10.09 -29.04 -36.33
C SER A 153 -8.78 -29.80 -36.12
N SER A 154 -8.13 -29.64 -34.95
CA SER A 154 -6.91 -30.39 -34.62
C SER A 154 -7.18 -31.89 -34.48
N GLN A 155 -8.28 -32.28 -33.83
CA GLN A 155 -8.68 -33.69 -33.70
C GLN A 155 -9.00 -34.32 -35.06
N LEU A 156 -9.77 -33.64 -35.91
CA LEU A 156 -10.06 -34.11 -37.26
C LEU A 156 -8.79 -34.26 -38.10
N ARG A 157 -7.87 -33.29 -38.04
CA ARG A 157 -6.60 -33.37 -38.78
C ARG A 157 -5.73 -34.54 -38.33
N GLU A 158 -5.76 -34.88 -37.04
CA GLU A 158 -5.07 -36.07 -36.53
C GLU A 158 -5.75 -37.37 -37.00
N GLN A 159 -7.08 -37.43 -37.00
CA GLN A 159 -7.86 -38.56 -37.53
C GLN A 159 -7.61 -38.75 -39.03
N ILE A 160 -7.65 -37.67 -39.82
CA ILE A 160 -7.32 -37.70 -41.26
C ILE A 160 -5.91 -38.25 -41.48
N LYS A 161 -4.92 -37.83 -40.67
CA LYS A 161 -3.55 -38.34 -40.79
C LYS A 161 -3.44 -39.83 -40.45
N LYS A 162 -4.16 -40.30 -39.43
CA LYS A 162 -4.24 -41.74 -39.09
C LYS A 162 -4.90 -42.53 -40.23
N GLU A 163 -5.98 -42.01 -40.79
CA GLU A 163 -6.71 -42.63 -41.88
C GLU A 163 -5.89 -42.67 -43.18
N GLU A 164 -5.14 -41.60 -43.49
CA GLU A 164 -4.24 -41.55 -44.64
C GLU A 164 -3.12 -42.61 -44.54
N THR A 165 -2.64 -42.89 -43.32
CA THR A 165 -1.68 -43.99 -43.10
C THR A 165 -2.32 -45.38 -43.24
N ALA A 166 -3.57 -45.55 -42.79
CA ALA A 166 -4.31 -46.79 -42.95
C ALA A 166 -4.64 -47.08 -44.43
N LEU A 167 -5.02 -46.04 -45.19
CA LEU A 167 -5.29 -46.11 -46.62
C LEU A 167 -4.05 -46.58 -47.41
N LYS A 168 -2.88 -45.98 -47.14
CA LYS A 168 -1.58 -46.39 -47.75
C LYS A 168 -1.18 -47.82 -47.38
N GLN A 169 -1.57 -48.31 -46.20
CA GLN A 169 -1.32 -49.70 -45.80
C GLN A 169 -2.29 -50.68 -46.49
N SER A 170 -3.54 -50.26 -46.71
CA SER A 170 -4.55 -51.05 -47.41
C SER A 170 -4.28 -51.15 -48.91
N GLU A 171 -3.75 -50.11 -49.55
CA GLU A 171 -3.32 -50.13 -50.97
C GLU A 171 -2.22 -51.17 -51.23
N ASN A 172 -1.39 -51.48 -50.23
CA ASN A 172 -0.28 -52.42 -50.33
C ASN A 172 -0.68 -53.90 -50.06
N LYS A 173 -1.95 -54.19 -49.74
CA LYS A 173 -2.45 -55.56 -49.49
C LYS A 173 -3.37 -56.03 -50.64
N PRO A 174 -3.06 -57.16 -51.31
CA PRO A 174 -3.80 -57.59 -52.51
C PRO A 174 -5.22 -58.14 -52.28
N ASP A 175 -5.56 -58.59 -51.06
CA ASP A 175 -6.86 -59.24 -50.75
C ASP A 175 -7.93 -58.31 -50.14
N GLY A 176 -7.68 -57.00 -50.06
CA GLY A 176 -8.49 -56.07 -49.24
C GLY A 176 -9.34 -55.05 -50.00
N LYS A 177 -9.94 -55.39 -51.14
CA LYS A 177 -10.71 -54.41 -51.97
C LYS A 177 -11.84 -53.72 -51.20
N ASP A 178 -12.57 -54.45 -50.36
CA ASP A 178 -13.68 -53.90 -49.57
C ASP A 178 -13.17 -52.94 -48.47
N ASN A 179 -12.06 -53.29 -47.79
CA ASN A 179 -11.44 -52.42 -46.79
C ASN A 179 -10.83 -51.16 -47.42
N LEU A 180 -10.28 -51.26 -48.63
CA LEU A 180 -9.78 -50.10 -49.36
C LEU A 180 -10.92 -49.11 -49.67
N LEU A 181 -12.08 -49.62 -50.10
CA LEU A 181 -13.26 -48.81 -50.39
C LEU A 181 -13.77 -48.11 -49.11
N ILE A 182 -13.84 -48.83 -47.99
CA ILE A 182 -14.24 -48.26 -46.68
C ILE A 182 -13.29 -47.13 -46.26
N HIS A 183 -11.97 -47.37 -46.24
CA HIS A 183 -10.98 -46.34 -45.89
C HIS A 183 -11.02 -45.13 -46.82
N GLN A 184 -11.34 -45.32 -48.11
CA GLN A 184 -11.52 -44.20 -49.06
C GLN A 184 -12.74 -43.35 -48.73
N ILE A 185 -13.85 -43.97 -48.32
CA ILE A 185 -15.08 -43.28 -47.92
C ILE A 185 -14.86 -42.54 -46.60
N THR A 186 -14.32 -43.20 -45.58
CA THR A 186 -14.02 -42.59 -44.27
C THR A 186 -13.06 -41.41 -44.41
N HIS A 187 -12.01 -41.54 -45.23
CA HIS A 187 -11.08 -40.44 -45.50
C HIS A 187 -11.78 -39.24 -46.17
N GLN A 188 -12.69 -39.49 -47.12
CA GLN A 188 -13.45 -38.43 -47.77
C GLN A 188 -14.46 -37.77 -46.82
N TYR A 189 -15.13 -38.57 -45.98
CA TYR A 189 -16.03 -38.10 -44.93
C TYR A 189 -15.31 -37.11 -43.99
N LEU A 190 -14.13 -37.49 -43.46
CA LEU A 190 -13.36 -36.63 -42.58
C LEU A 190 -12.89 -35.33 -43.26
N LEU A 191 -12.52 -35.39 -44.55
CA LEU A 191 -12.17 -34.20 -45.33
C LEU A 191 -13.37 -33.27 -45.56
N SER A 192 -14.54 -33.83 -45.86
CA SER A 192 -15.78 -33.05 -46.04
C SER A 192 -16.23 -32.38 -44.73
N GLN A 193 -16.09 -33.10 -43.60
CA GLN A 193 -16.38 -32.57 -42.27
C GLN A 193 -15.43 -31.44 -41.89
N LEU A 194 -14.13 -31.58 -42.20
CA LEU A 194 -13.15 -30.51 -42.00
C LEU A 194 -13.47 -29.29 -42.87
N ALA A 195 -13.82 -29.49 -44.14
CA ALA A 195 -14.18 -28.42 -45.06
C ALA A 195 -15.45 -27.67 -44.62
N MET A 196 -16.43 -28.40 -44.08
CA MET A 196 -17.65 -27.86 -43.48
C MET A 196 -17.31 -27.02 -42.24
N LEU A 197 -16.48 -27.53 -41.33
CA LEU A 197 -16.04 -26.83 -40.12
C LEU A 197 -15.26 -25.55 -40.48
N GLU A 198 -14.39 -25.60 -41.47
CA GLU A 198 -13.63 -24.44 -41.96
C GLU A 198 -14.54 -23.40 -42.63
N ALA A 199 -15.51 -23.81 -43.45
CA ALA A 199 -16.50 -22.90 -44.03
C ALA A 199 -17.44 -22.31 -42.96
N GLN A 200 -17.80 -23.09 -41.94
CA GLN A 200 -18.55 -22.65 -40.78
C GLN A 200 -17.78 -21.56 -40.01
N GLN A 201 -16.47 -21.71 -39.84
CA GLN A 201 -15.61 -20.72 -39.18
C GLN A 201 -15.43 -19.45 -40.02
N LEU A 202 -15.20 -19.59 -41.33
CA LEU A 202 -15.08 -18.45 -42.24
C LEU A 202 -16.37 -17.61 -42.29
N SER A 203 -17.52 -18.26 -42.21
CA SER A 203 -18.82 -17.59 -42.16
C SER A 203 -19.24 -17.11 -40.75
N ALA A 204 -18.53 -17.52 -39.69
CA ALA A 204 -18.94 -17.26 -38.30
C ALA A 204 -19.02 -15.76 -37.97
N GLY A 205 -18.03 -14.97 -38.39
CA GLY A 205 -18.06 -13.51 -38.22
C GLY A 205 -19.23 -12.84 -38.92
N ASN A 206 -19.57 -13.31 -40.13
CA ASN A 206 -20.69 -12.81 -40.93
C ASN A 206 -22.03 -13.17 -40.29
N ARG A 207 -22.22 -14.44 -39.90
CA ARG A 207 -23.42 -14.93 -39.19
C ARG A 207 -23.62 -14.20 -37.86
N ARG A 208 -22.54 -14.05 -37.07
CA ARG A 208 -22.56 -13.27 -35.82
C ARG A 208 -23.04 -11.84 -36.05
N THR A 209 -22.60 -11.21 -37.13
CA THR A 209 -23.00 -9.83 -37.47
C THR A 209 -24.48 -9.76 -37.88
N LEU A 210 -24.95 -10.69 -38.71
CA LEU A 210 -26.35 -10.77 -39.12
C LEU A 210 -27.30 -11.04 -37.93
N VAL A 211 -26.95 -11.99 -37.06
CA VAL A 211 -27.73 -12.32 -35.86
C VAL A 211 -27.79 -11.12 -34.89
N LYS A 212 -26.68 -10.39 -34.71
CA LYS A 212 -26.68 -9.15 -33.91
C LYS A 212 -27.61 -8.08 -34.51
N GLN A 213 -27.64 -7.95 -35.83
CA GLN A 213 -28.54 -7.01 -36.51
C GLN A 213 -30.01 -7.44 -36.38
N HIS A 214 -30.30 -8.74 -36.49
CA HIS A 214 -31.64 -9.28 -36.20
C HIS A 214 -32.06 -8.98 -34.76
N ILE A 215 -31.20 -9.25 -33.76
CA ILE A 215 -31.49 -8.91 -32.37
C ILE A 215 -31.74 -7.41 -32.19
N GLN A 216 -30.96 -6.55 -32.86
CA GLN A 216 -31.15 -5.11 -32.80
C GLN A 216 -32.51 -4.69 -33.39
N LEU A 217 -32.89 -5.24 -34.55
CA LEU A 217 -34.19 -4.99 -35.16
C LEU A 217 -35.33 -5.49 -34.25
N SER A 218 -35.24 -6.71 -33.72
CA SER A 218 -36.24 -7.26 -32.80
C SER A 218 -36.36 -6.44 -31.51
N ASN A 219 -35.27 -5.88 -30.99
CA ASN A 219 -35.35 -4.97 -29.84
C ASN A 219 -36.11 -3.69 -30.18
N LEU A 220 -35.85 -3.08 -31.34
CA LEU A 220 -36.58 -1.90 -31.79
C LEU A 220 -38.09 -2.19 -31.98
N GLU A 221 -38.42 -3.35 -32.55
CA GLU A 221 -39.81 -3.81 -32.70
C GLU A 221 -40.49 -4.04 -31.35
N ILE A 222 -39.82 -4.72 -30.41
CA ILE A 222 -40.31 -4.94 -29.04
C ILE A 222 -40.52 -3.61 -28.33
N ASP A 223 -39.53 -2.70 -28.36
CA ASP A 223 -39.61 -1.40 -27.69
C ASP A 223 -40.76 -0.56 -28.23
N ALA A 224 -40.97 -0.54 -29.55
CA ALA A 224 -42.08 0.18 -30.18
C ALA A 224 -43.45 -0.43 -29.84
N ARG A 225 -43.58 -1.76 -29.93
CA ARG A 225 -44.80 -2.50 -29.57
C ARG A 225 -45.13 -2.34 -28.08
N GLN A 226 -44.12 -2.37 -27.23
CA GLN A 226 -44.28 -2.18 -25.78
C GLN A 226 -44.65 -0.74 -25.43
N ALA A 227 -44.09 0.25 -26.13
CA ALA A 227 -44.51 1.64 -26.01
C ALA A 227 -45.98 1.83 -26.45
N TYR A 228 -46.38 1.21 -27.56
CA TYR A 228 -47.76 1.21 -28.05
C TYR A 228 -48.73 0.54 -27.07
N ARG A 229 -48.39 -0.66 -26.59
CA ARG A 229 -49.13 -1.38 -25.54
C ARG A 229 -49.25 -0.58 -24.24
N ASN A 230 -48.20 0.14 -23.84
CA ASN A 230 -48.24 1.06 -22.68
C ASN A 230 -49.09 2.30 -22.94
N ASN A 231 -49.25 2.76 -24.18
CA ASN A 231 -50.21 3.81 -24.55
C ASN A 231 -51.64 3.27 -24.48
N LEU A 232 -51.91 2.08 -25.03
CA LEU A 232 -53.21 1.39 -24.93
C LEU A 232 -53.64 1.21 -23.47
N GLN A 233 -52.74 0.72 -22.61
CA GLN A 233 -53.06 0.54 -21.20
C GLN A 233 -53.30 1.86 -20.47
N ARG A 234 -52.62 2.96 -20.87
CA ARG A 234 -52.92 4.29 -20.35
C ARG A 234 -54.31 4.77 -20.75
N GLU A 235 -54.73 4.49 -21.99
CA GLU A 235 -56.07 4.85 -22.45
C GLU A 235 -57.14 3.97 -21.80
N LEU A 236 -56.90 2.66 -21.63
CA LEU A 236 -57.75 1.77 -20.84
C LEU A 236 -57.89 2.24 -19.37
N SER A 237 -56.80 2.72 -18.78
CA SER A 237 -56.83 3.28 -17.42
C SER A 237 -57.67 4.57 -17.36
N ARG A 238 -57.65 5.40 -18.42
CA ARG A 238 -58.49 6.60 -18.54
C ARG A 238 -59.96 6.27 -18.76
N GLU A 239 -60.24 5.23 -19.53
CA GLU A 239 -61.57 4.65 -19.73
C GLU A 239 -62.14 4.08 -18.42
N LEU A 240 -61.34 3.31 -17.66
CA LEU A 240 -61.73 2.83 -16.33
C LEU A 240 -62.01 3.99 -15.36
N LEU A 241 -61.22 5.07 -15.43
CA LEU A 241 -61.48 6.30 -14.68
C LEU A 241 -62.80 6.98 -15.12
N ARG A 242 -63.15 6.96 -16.42
CA ARG A 242 -64.46 7.42 -16.93
C ARG A 242 -65.62 6.50 -16.54
N GLY A 243 -65.39 5.18 -16.47
CA GLY A 243 -66.39 4.18 -16.09
C GLY A 243 -66.70 4.14 -14.59
N ASP A 244 -65.71 4.43 -13.74
CA ASP A 244 -65.90 4.63 -12.29
C ASP A 244 -66.55 5.99 -11.95
N ASP A 245 -66.39 6.99 -12.83
CA ASP A 245 -67.11 8.27 -12.74
C ASP A 245 -68.63 8.09 -12.95
N ASP A 246 -69.09 7.09 -13.72
CA ASP A 246 -70.50 6.90 -14.08
C ASP A 246 -71.31 6.06 -13.05
N LYS A 247 -70.64 5.31 -12.16
CA LYS A 247 -71.28 4.63 -11.00
C LYS A 247 -71.21 5.41 -9.70
N SER A 248 -70.55 6.57 -9.72
CA SER A 248 -70.45 7.46 -8.58
C SER A 248 -71.23 8.75 -8.86
N GLN A 249 -72.57 8.66 -8.82
CA GLN A 249 -73.43 9.84 -8.72
C GLN A 249 -73.12 10.60 -7.42
N ALA A 250 -72.15 11.52 -7.52
CA ALA A 250 -72.06 12.86 -6.95
C ALA A 250 -72.16 13.07 -5.40
N PRO A 251 -71.42 14.06 -4.83
CA PRO A 251 -71.03 15.27 -5.54
C PRO A 251 -69.54 15.59 -5.54
N THR A 252 -69.13 16.16 -6.67
CA THR A 252 -68.06 17.16 -6.82
C THR A 252 -66.63 16.71 -6.51
N SER A 253 -65.86 16.51 -7.57
CA SER A 253 -64.52 17.10 -7.65
C SER A 253 -64.56 18.54 -7.12
N PRO A 254 -63.78 18.93 -6.08
CA PRO A 254 -63.42 20.32 -5.91
C PRO A 254 -62.18 20.57 -6.77
N THR A 255 -62.36 20.54 -8.08
CA THR A 255 -61.65 21.47 -8.97
C THR A 255 -62.43 22.78 -9.12
N GLN A 256 -63.51 22.98 -8.36
CA GLN A 256 -64.05 24.30 -8.07
C GLN A 256 -63.22 24.96 -6.97
N ASP A 257 -62.44 25.95 -7.42
CA ASP A 257 -61.71 26.97 -6.67
C ASP A 257 -61.21 26.58 -5.28
N ILE A 258 -59.98 26.06 -5.27
CA ILE A 258 -59.07 26.06 -4.11
C ILE A 258 -59.02 27.46 -3.44
N SER A 259 -59.39 28.53 -4.15
CA SER A 259 -59.40 29.92 -3.67
C SER A 259 -60.59 30.32 -2.76
N GLU A 260 -61.71 29.57 -2.70
CA GLU A 260 -62.94 30.01 -2.02
C GLU A 260 -63.31 29.23 -0.73
N GLN A 261 -62.51 28.25 -0.30
CA GLN A 261 -62.79 27.44 0.90
C GLN A 261 -62.24 28.05 2.20
N PRO A 262 -62.86 27.79 3.37
CA PRO A 262 -62.32 28.19 4.68
C PRO A 262 -60.88 27.69 4.87
N GLN A 263 -60.03 28.53 5.47
CA GLN A 263 -58.57 28.33 5.53
C GLN A 263 -58.17 26.96 6.14
N ALA A 264 -58.96 26.42 7.08
CA ALA A 264 -58.74 25.12 7.69
C ALA A 264 -59.02 23.93 6.74
N LEU A 265 -60.03 24.02 5.88
CA LEU A 265 -60.38 22.97 4.91
C LEU A 265 -59.40 22.96 3.74
N HIS A 266 -58.99 24.14 3.28
CA HIS A 266 -58.00 24.33 2.24
C HIS A 266 -56.67 23.65 2.57
N GLN A 267 -56.19 23.78 3.81
CA GLN A 267 -54.94 23.12 4.24
C GLN A 267 -55.04 21.59 4.20
N LEU A 268 -56.18 21.01 4.60
CA LEU A 268 -56.39 19.55 4.57
C LEU A 268 -56.40 19.00 3.15
N LEU A 269 -57.01 19.74 2.22
CA LEU A 269 -57.10 19.37 0.80
C LEU A 269 -55.73 19.46 0.10
N LEU A 270 -54.95 20.50 0.43
CA LEU A 270 -53.59 20.66 -0.08
C LEU A 270 -52.64 19.59 0.47
N ASN A 271 -52.76 19.24 1.76
CA ASN A 271 -52.02 18.15 2.37
C ASN A 271 -52.41 16.79 1.75
N ASN A 272 -53.69 16.55 1.49
CA ASN A 272 -54.16 15.34 0.81
C ASN A 272 -53.49 15.13 -0.55
N LYS A 273 -53.47 16.18 -1.39
CA LYS A 273 -52.79 16.17 -2.68
C LYS A 273 -51.28 15.90 -2.54
N ARG A 274 -50.64 16.51 -1.54
CA ARG A 274 -49.21 16.28 -1.25
C ARG A 274 -48.95 14.83 -0.86
N TYR A 275 -49.75 14.26 0.05
CA TYR A 275 -49.59 12.86 0.49
C TYR A 275 -49.77 11.87 -0.66
N HIS A 276 -50.77 12.07 -1.53
CA HIS A 276 -50.93 11.26 -2.74
C HIS A 276 -49.71 11.35 -3.68
N SER A 277 -49.18 12.55 -3.90
CA SER A 277 -47.99 12.75 -4.74
C SER A 277 -46.74 12.09 -4.16
N ALA A 278 -46.58 12.14 -2.83
CA ALA A 278 -45.49 11.51 -2.11
C ALA A 278 -45.59 9.98 -2.15
N LEU A 279 -46.80 9.42 -2.04
CA LEU A 279 -47.05 7.99 -2.10
C LEU A 279 -46.65 7.44 -3.47
N LYS A 280 -47.12 8.10 -4.54
CA LYS A 280 -46.73 7.76 -5.93
C LYS A 280 -45.23 7.91 -6.20
N ALA A 281 -44.53 8.78 -5.48
CA ALA A 281 -43.08 8.89 -5.60
C ALA A 281 -42.37 7.73 -4.90
N ILE A 282 -42.83 7.35 -3.71
CA ILE A 282 -42.30 6.21 -2.96
C ILE A 282 -42.53 4.90 -3.71
N ASP A 283 -43.73 4.66 -4.25
CA ASP A 283 -44.03 3.45 -5.03
C ASP A 283 -43.10 3.29 -6.24
N ARG A 284 -42.83 4.40 -6.96
CA ARG A 284 -41.86 4.39 -8.06
C ARG A 284 -40.44 4.05 -7.59
N HIS A 285 -40.02 4.56 -6.43
CA HIS A 285 -38.71 4.24 -5.86
C HIS A 285 -38.63 2.77 -5.39
N VAL A 286 -39.69 2.23 -4.79
CA VAL A 286 -39.76 0.82 -4.42
C VAL A 286 -39.55 -0.07 -5.64
N GLU A 287 -40.22 0.25 -6.76
CA GLU A 287 -40.08 -0.53 -7.99
C GLU A 287 -38.70 -0.39 -8.63
N GLN A 288 -38.12 0.81 -8.62
CA GLN A 288 -36.73 1.04 -9.07
C GLN A 288 -35.72 0.24 -8.23
N VAL A 289 -35.87 0.21 -6.90
CA VAL A 289 -34.98 -0.54 -6.01
C VAL A 289 -35.13 -2.04 -6.26
N LYS A 290 -36.35 -2.55 -6.46
CA LYS A 290 -36.56 -3.96 -6.84
C LYS A 290 -35.90 -4.31 -8.17
N GLN A 291 -36.01 -3.46 -9.19
CA GLN A 291 -35.32 -3.68 -10.46
C GLN A 291 -33.80 -3.70 -10.28
N GLN A 292 -33.25 -2.80 -9.46
CA GLN A 292 -31.83 -2.80 -9.13
C GLN A 292 -31.40 -4.06 -8.39
N GLN A 293 -32.20 -4.59 -7.47
CA GLN A 293 -31.92 -5.86 -6.80
C GLN A 293 -31.86 -7.02 -7.79
N THR A 294 -32.81 -7.12 -8.72
CA THR A 294 -32.81 -8.17 -9.76
C THR A 294 -31.55 -8.11 -10.61
N ASN A 295 -31.21 -6.92 -11.14
CA ASN A 295 -29.99 -6.73 -11.93
C ASN A 295 -28.72 -7.07 -11.12
N THR A 296 -28.69 -6.70 -9.83
CA THR A 296 -27.55 -7.01 -8.94
C THR A 296 -27.42 -8.51 -8.72
N ARG A 297 -28.53 -9.22 -8.56
CA ARG A 297 -28.55 -10.68 -8.39
C ARG A 297 -28.02 -11.40 -9.65
N GLU A 298 -28.40 -10.93 -10.84
CA GLU A 298 -27.83 -11.42 -12.10
C GLU A 298 -26.33 -11.19 -12.18
N HIS A 299 -25.85 -9.99 -11.81
CA HIS A 299 -24.43 -9.69 -11.76
C HIS A 299 -23.68 -10.58 -10.77
N ILE A 300 -24.23 -10.83 -9.59
CA ILE A 300 -23.63 -11.76 -8.60
C ILE A 300 -23.48 -13.15 -9.21
N GLN A 301 -24.50 -13.68 -9.88
CA GLN A 301 -24.44 -15.00 -10.51
C GLN A 301 -23.35 -15.07 -11.60
N VAL A 302 -23.23 -14.03 -12.43
CA VAL A 302 -22.17 -13.96 -13.46
C VAL A 302 -20.79 -13.93 -12.82
N VAL A 303 -20.60 -13.17 -11.74
CA VAL A 303 -19.32 -13.07 -11.02
C VAL A 303 -18.98 -14.40 -10.34
N GLU A 304 -19.92 -15.02 -9.63
CA GLU A 304 -19.72 -16.31 -8.96
C GLU A 304 -19.38 -17.42 -9.97
N LYS A 305 -20.09 -17.45 -11.11
CA LYS A 305 -19.76 -18.39 -12.19
C LYS A 305 -18.37 -18.14 -12.77
N THR A 306 -18.03 -16.88 -13.03
CA THR A 306 -16.70 -16.54 -13.57
C THR A 306 -15.59 -16.87 -12.57
N ALA A 307 -15.84 -16.72 -11.27
CA ALA A 307 -14.91 -17.13 -10.22
C ALA A 307 -14.75 -18.64 -10.15
N ALA A 308 -15.83 -19.42 -10.25
CA ALA A 308 -15.75 -20.88 -10.30
C ALA A 308 -15.00 -21.37 -11.55
N ASP A 309 -15.22 -20.72 -12.70
CA ASP A 309 -14.50 -21.04 -13.94
C ASP A 309 -13.01 -20.66 -13.84
N LEU A 310 -12.62 -19.72 -12.98
CA LEU A 310 -11.26 -19.16 -12.92
C LEU A 310 -10.19 -20.21 -12.64
N ASP A 311 -10.44 -21.13 -11.71
CA ASP A 311 -9.48 -22.19 -11.37
C ASP A 311 -9.24 -23.15 -12.55
N THR A 312 -10.29 -23.46 -13.30
CA THR A 312 -10.18 -24.28 -14.53
C THR A 312 -9.46 -23.51 -15.65
N MET A 313 -9.77 -22.21 -15.80
CA MET A 313 -9.09 -21.34 -16.75
C MET A 313 -7.61 -21.16 -16.41
N ALA A 314 -7.23 -21.19 -15.13
CA ALA A 314 -5.85 -21.05 -14.68
C ALA A 314 -4.89 -22.10 -15.29
N GLU A 315 -5.36 -23.32 -15.51
CA GLU A 315 -4.60 -24.36 -16.19
C GLU A 315 -4.41 -24.04 -17.69
N TRP A 316 -5.46 -23.50 -18.33
CA TRP A 316 -5.43 -23.11 -19.74
C TRP A 316 -4.58 -21.85 -20.01
N LEU A 317 -4.49 -20.94 -19.04
CA LEU A 317 -3.63 -19.74 -19.11
C LEU A 317 -2.16 -20.10 -19.37
N LYS A 318 -1.70 -21.28 -18.94
CA LYS A 318 -0.33 -21.75 -19.17
C LYS A 318 -0.11 -22.31 -20.58
N LEU A 319 -1.18 -22.63 -21.32
CA LEU A 319 -1.12 -23.33 -22.61
C LEU A 319 -1.13 -22.37 -23.81
N SER A 320 -1.88 -21.27 -23.76
CA SER A 320 -1.95 -20.31 -24.86
C SER A 320 -2.24 -18.87 -24.39
N PRO A 321 -1.54 -17.85 -24.94
CA PRO A 321 -1.81 -16.44 -24.66
C PRO A 321 -3.24 -15.97 -24.94
N ALA A 322 -3.97 -16.66 -25.84
CA ALA A 322 -5.35 -16.33 -26.19
C ALA A 322 -6.33 -16.51 -25.00
N PHE A 323 -6.04 -17.43 -24.08
CA PHE A 323 -6.85 -17.61 -22.88
C PHE A 323 -6.65 -16.46 -21.88
N SER A 324 -5.41 -15.98 -21.74
CA SER A 324 -5.07 -14.80 -20.93
C SER A 324 -5.81 -13.56 -21.42
N GLU A 325 -5.92 -13.41 -22.74
CA GLU A 325 -6.66 -12.34 -23.40
C GLU A 325 -8.17 -12.44 -23.14
N ASN A 326 -8.76 -13.62 -23.36
CA ASN A 326 -10.19 -13.83 -23.15
C ASN A 326 -10.56 -13.54 -21.69
N LEU A 327 -9.76 -14.04 -20.74
CA LEU A 327 -9.96 -13.80 -19.32
C LEU A 327 -9.85 -12.31 -18.96
N ARG A 328 -8.82 -11.61 -19.45
CA ARG A 328 -8.68 -10.14 -19.24
C ARG A 328 -9.88 -9.38 -19.80
N THR A 329 -10.38 -9.77 -20.97
CA THR A 329 -11.58 -9.17 -21.58
C THR A 329 -12.83 -9.44 -20.74
N ARG A 330 -12.98 -10.65 -20.19
CA ARG A 330 -14.10 -11.03 -19.32
C ARG A 330 -14.07 -10.23 -18.01
N ILE A 331 -12.90 -10.05 -17.42
CA ILE A 331 -12.70 -9.23 -16.20
C ILE A 331 -12.98 -7.75 -16.47
N ASN A 332 -12.52 -7.22 -17.60
CA ASN A 332 -12.77 -5.82 -17.99
C ASN A 332 -14.25 -5.54 -18.28
N ARG A 333 -15.05 -6.57 -18.61
CA ARG A 333 -16.50 -6.47 -18.80
C ARG A 333 -17.29 -6.61 -17.50
N LEU A 334 -16.65 -6.91 -16.37
CA LEU A 334 -17.33 -6.97 -15.07
C LEU A 334 -17.87 -5.59 -14.67
N PRO A 335 -19.03 -5.53 -14.02
CA PRO A 335 -19.60 -4.27 -13.56
C PRO A 335 -18.67 -3.53 -12.60
N ALA A 336 -18.77 -2.21 -12.57
CA ALA A 336 -18.10 -1.40 -11.57
C ALA A 336 -18.72 -1.64 -10.18
N ASN A 337 -17.94 -1.43 -9.12
CA ASN A 337 -18.40 -1.62 -7.75
C ASN A 337 -19.52 -0.61 -7.42
N PRO A 338 -20.75 -1.04 -7.11
CA PRO A 338 -21.81 -0.13 -6.72
C PRO A 338 -21.45 0.67 -5.45
N PRO A 339 -21.77 1.98 -5.39
CA PRO A 339 -21.39 2.86 -4.28
C PRO A 339 -22.34 2.72 -3.07
N ILE A 340 -21.93 1.94 -2.06
CA ILE A 340 -22.70 1.68 -0.83
C ILE A 340 -23.01 2.98 -0.06
N THR A 341 -22.09 3.96 -0.07
CA THR A 341 -22.21 5.22 0.68
C THR A 341 -23.38 6.10 0.22
N THR A 342 -23.79 5.98 -1.04
CA THR A 342 -24.97 6.69 -1.56
C THR A 342 -26.26 6.08 -1.00
N LEU A 343 -26.34 4.75 -1.01
CA LEU A 343 -27.48 4.01 -0.51
C LEU A 343 -27.64 4.15 1.02
N ASP A 344 -26.54 4.22 1.78
CA ASP A 344 -26.58 4.51 3.22
C ASP A 344 -27.22 5.87 3.52
N LYS A 345 -26.89 6.89 2.72
CA LYS A 345 -27.51 8.22 2.85
C LYS A 345 -29.00 8.18 2.54
N ASP A 346 -29.40 7.44 1.50
CA ASP A 346 -30.81 7.31 1.12
C ASP A 346 -31.64 6.59 2.19
N ILE A 347 -31.10 5.52 2.77
CA ILE A 347 -31.74 4.81 3.89
C ILE A 347 -31.92 5.75 5.09
N ALA A 348 -30.87 6.47 5.47
CA ALA A 348 -30.95 7.42 6.59
C ALA A 348 -31.95 8.55 6.32
N GLN A 349 -32.00 9.09 5.10
CA GLN A 349 -32.97 10.11 4.71
C GLN A 349 -34.41 9.59 4.75
N ASN A 350 -34.65 8.35 4.29
CA ASN A 350 -35.98 7.76 4.33
C ASN A 350 -36.42 7.40 5.76
N GLN A 351 -35.50 7.03 6.65
CA GLN A 351 -35.79 6.88 8.08
C GLN A 351 -36.23 8.19 8.72
N ILE A 352 -35.59 9.32 8.37
CA ILE A 352 -36.00 10.65 8.84
C ILE A 352 -37.40 10.98 8.31
N LYS A 353 -37.66 10.80 7.01
CA LYS A 353 -38.98 11.05 6.41
C LYS A 353 -40.07 10.19 7.05
N LYS A 354 -39.78 8.93 7.36
CA LYS A 354 -40.71 8.06 8.09
C LYS A 354 -41.09 8.68 9.43
N TYR A 355 -40.10 9.14 10.21
CA TYR A 355 -40.34 9.80 11.49
C TYR A 355 -41.15 11.09 11.32
N GLU A 356 -40.88 11.89 10.29
CA GLU A 356 -41.68 13.09 9.96
C GLU A 356 -43.15 12.72 9.64
N TYR A 357 -43.39 11.69 8.83
CA TYR A 357 -44.76 11.22 8.53
C TYR A 357 -45.47 10.68 9.76
N GLN A 358 -44.75 9.99 10.65
CA GLN A 358 -45.29 9.48 11.91
C GLN A 358 -45.68 10.63 12.85
N GLN A 359 -44.83 11.66 12.96
CA GLN A 359 -45.16 12.86 13.74
C GLN A 359 -46.38 13.61 13.15
N LEU A 360 -46.46 13.73 11.81
CA LEU A 360 -47.61 14.32 11.13
C LEU A 360 -48.90 13.51 11.36
N HIS A 361 -48.80 12.18 11.32
CA HIS A 361 -49.90 11.27 11.61
C HIS A 361 -50.41 11.45 13.04
N ASP A 362 -49.52 11.44 14.03
CA ASP A 362 -49.89 11.57 15.44
C ASP A 362 -50.49 12.95 15.73
N THR A 363 -49.91 14.01 15.16
CA THR A 363 -50.46 15.38 15.27
C THR A 363 -51.87 15.47 14.68
N LEU A 364 -52.12 14.84 13.52
CA LEU A 364 -53.43 14.84 12.89
C LEU A 364 -54.44 13.98 13.67
N ARG A 365 -54.00 12.86 14.24
CA ARG A 365 -54.80 11.97 15.07
C ARG A 365 -55.25 12.67 16.36
N ASP A 366 -54.33 13.36 17.04
CA ASP A 366 -54.67 14.13 18.23
C ASP A 366 -55.66 15.26 17.89
N ARG A 367 -55.47 15.92 16.72
CA ARG A 367 -56.41 16.94 16.23
C ARG A 367 -57.80 16.39 15.95
N THR A 368 -57.95 15.15 15.48
CA THR A 368 -59.28 14.53 15.28
C THR A 368 -60.07 14.29 16.57
N THR A 369 -59.41 14.30 17.74
CA THR A 369 -60.07 14.13 19.04
C THR A 369 -60.55 15.44 19.68
N LEU A 370 -60.08 16.58 19.19
CA LEU A 370 -60.47 17.91 19.67
C LEU A 370 -61.76 18.40 18.98
N PRO A 371 -62.59 19.25 19.64
CA PRO A 371 -63.76 19.85 19.01
C PRO A 371 -63.35 20.67 17.77
N LEU A 372 -64.05 20.50 16.64
CA LEU A 372 -63.80 21.31 15.45
C LEU A 372 -64.20 22.78 15.69
N ASP A 373 -63.57 23.68 14.93
CA ASP A 373 -63.78 25.12 15.00
C ASP A 373 -65.28 25.48 14.92
N PRO A 374 -65.85 26.20 15.91
CA PRO A 374 -67.29 26.48 15.98
C PRO A 374 -67.81 27.40 14.87
N THR A 375 -66.91 27.91 14.02
CA THR A 375 -67.18 28.80 12.89
C THR A 375 -67.57 28.08 11.59
N LEU A 376 -67.47 26.75 11.54
CA LEU A 376 -67.76 25.92 10.37
C LEU A 376 -69.20 25.38 10.39
N ASN A 377 -69.87 25.38 9.23
CA ASN A 377 -71.20 24.78 9.06
C ASN A 377 -71.16 23.25 9.26
N ASP A 378 -72.27 22.61 9.65
CA ASP A 378 -72.33 21.15 9.90
C ASP A 378 -71.82 20.30 8.70
N LYS A 379 -72.12 20.73 7.47
CA LYS A 379 -71.60 20.09 6.24
C LYS A 379 -70.09 20.21 6.09
N GLU A 380 -69.53 21.38 6.44
CA GLU A 380 -68.08 21.65 6.36
C GLU A 380 -67.32 20.92 7.46
N GLN A 381 -67.92 20.79 8.66
CA GLN A 381 -67.37 19.98 9.73
C GLN A 381 -67.34 18.50 9.36
N GLN A 382 -68.38 18.00 8.68
CA GLN A 382 -68.43 16.61 8.21
C GLN A 382 -67.40 16.37 7.10
N GLN A 383 -67.22 17.32 6.17
CA GLN A 383 -66.19 17.26 5.12
C GLN A 383 -64.77 17.36 5.68
N ALA A 384 -64.56 18.16 6.73
CA ALA A 384 -63.27 18.22 7.43
C ALA A 384 -62.94 16.87 8.10
N LYS A 385 -63.92 16.22 8.75
CA LYS A 385 -63.74 14.90 9.37
C LYS A 385 -63.42 13.81 8.35
N THR A 386 -64.08 13.79 7.19
CA THR A 386 -63.76 12.83 6.12
C THR A 386 -62.37 13.06 5.55
N LEU A 387 -61.99 14.30 5.24
CA LEU A 387 -60.65 14.64 4.75
C LEU A 387 -59.54 14.34 5.77
N MET A 388 -59.80 14.55 7.07
CA MET A 388 -58.86 14.17 8.13
C MET A 388 -58.68 12.64 8.20
N ALA A 389 -59.77 11.87 8.09
CA ALA A 389 -59.71 10.40 8.05
C ALA A 389 -58.95 9.89 6.80
N ASP A 390 -59.20 10.48 5.64
CA ASP A 390 -58.48 10.15 4.40
C ASP A 390 -57.00 10.49 4.50
N ASN A 391 -56.65 11.65 5.06
CA ASN A 391 -55.26 12.04 5.29
C ASN A 391 -54.55 11.13 6.31
N LEU A 392 -55.24 10.69 7.37
CA LEU A 392 -54.70 9.70 8.30
C LEU A 392 -54.40 8.39 7.58
N LYS A 393 -55.35 7.89 6.77
CA LYS A 393 -55.16 6.66 5.97
C LYS A 393 -54.00 6.77 5.00
N LEU A 394 -53.85 7.91 4.30
CA LEU A 394 -52.74 8.16 3.39
C LEU A 394 -51.40 8.23 4.13
N LEU A 395 -51.36 8.86 5.32
CA LEU A 395 -50.17 8.90 6.15
C LEU A 395 -49.78 7.51 6.66
N THR A 396 -50.76 6.67 7.05
CA THR A 396 -50.49 5.26 7.39
C THR A 396 -49.89 4.51 6.21
N GLN A 397 -50.46 4.66 5.00
CA GLN A 397 -49.92 4.05 3.79
C GLN A 397 -48.52 4.58 3.43
N LEU A 398 -48.27 5.88 3.62
CA LEU A 398 -46.94 6.48 3.42
C LEU A 398 -45.90 5.90 4.38
N ILE A 399 -46.25 5.73 5.65
CA ILE A 399 -45.35 5.13 6.65
C ILE A 399 -45.02 3.69 6.25
N ASP A 400 -46.03 2.89 5.90
CA ASP A 400 -45.87 1.48 5.50
C ASP A 400 -45.06 1.31 4.19
N GLN A 401 -45.34 2.14 3.18
CA GLN A 401 -44.57 2.13 1.93
C GLN A 401 -43.14 2.66 2.13
N THR A 402 -42.93 3.64 3.01
CA THR A 402 -41.58 4.11 3.37
C THR A 402 -40.80 3.01 4.11
N ASP A 403 -41.45 2.26 5.00
CA ASP A 403 -40.85 1.10 5.66
C ASP A 403 -40.47 0.00 4.67
N THR A 404 -41.38 -0.29 3.73
CA THR A 404 -41.10 -1.21 2.63
C THR A 404 -39.90 -0.73 1.81
N LEU A 405 -39.83 0.55 1.45
CA LEU A 405 -38.70 1.13 0.73
C LEU A 405 -37.39 0.97 1.52
N ILE A 406 -37.38 1.30 2.81
CA ILE A 406 -36.20 1.15 3.67
C ILE A 406 -35.74 -0.31 3.71
N TYR A 407 -36.67 -1.26 3.86
CA TYR A 407 -36.37 -2.69 3.84
C TYR A 407 -35.77 -3.15 2.49
N GLN A 408 -36.35 -2.71 1.38
CA GLN A 408 -35.83 -3.01 0.04
C GLN A 408 -34.44 -2.39 -0.18
N GLN A 409 -34.21 -1.16 0.28
CA GLN A 409 -32.90 -0.51 0.21
C GLN A 409 -31.86 -1.23 1.09
N ALA A 410 -32.22 -1.67 2.30
CA ALA A 410 -31.34 -2.44 3.17
C ALA A 410 -30.97 -3.80 2.54
N THR A 411 -31.93 -4.46 1.89
CA THR A 411 -31.68 -5.72 1.17
C THR A 411 -30.77 -5.49 -0.04
N LEU A 412 -30.99 -4.40 -0.78
CA LEU A 412 -30.11 -4.00 -1.88
C LEU A 412 -28.69 -3.73 -1.38
N LYS A 413 -28.53 -3.07 -0.22
CA LYS A 413 -27.22 -2.82 0.40
C LYS A 413 -26.45 -4.12 0.65
N VAL A 414 -27.09 -5.12 1.25
CA VAL A 414 -26.46 -6.43 1.49
C VAL A 414 -26.02 -7.08 0.16
N SER A 415 -26.85 -6.96 -0.89
CA SER A 415 -26.48 -7.47 -2.22
C SER A 415 -25.31 -6.70 -2.85
N TYR A 416 -25.21 -5.38 -2.66
CA TYR A 416 -24.07 -4.58 -3.09
C TYR A 416 -22.79 -4.92 -2.32
N GLU A 417 -22.87 -5.14 -1.01
CA GLU A 417 -21.73 -5.58 -0.20
C GLU A 417 -21.21 -6.95 -0.68
N ARG A 418 -22.12 -7.90 -0.91
CA ARG A 418 -21.76 -9.22 -1.45
C ARG A 418 -21.16 -9.12 -2.85
N LEU A 419 -21.77 -8.34 -3.75
CA LEU A 419 -21.25 -8.14 -5.10
C LEU A 419 -19.85 -7.49 -5.06
N ASN A 420 -19.65 -6.47 -4.22
CA ASN A 420 -18.38 -5.79 -4.06
C ASN A 420 -17.29 -6.73 -3.52
N SER A 421 -17.62 -7.57 -2.52
CA SER A 421 -16.69 -8.58 -2.02
C SER A 421 -16.31 -9.56 -3.14
N ASN A 422 -17.29 -10.19 -3.78
CA ASN A 422 -17.06 -11.17 -4.84
C ASN A 422 -16.28 -10.58 -6.02
N LEU A 423 -16.57 -9.34 -6.43
CA LEU A 423 -15.84 -8.65 -7.49
C LEU A 423 -14.39 -8.37 -7.08
N ASN A 424 -14.15 -7.93 -5.85
CA ASN A 424 -12.81 -7.67 -5.36
C ASN A 424 -12.00 -8.96 -5.25
N ASP A 425 -12.59 -10.03 -4.69
CA ASP A 425 -11.95 -11.33 -4.55
C ASP A 425 -11.62 -11.93 -5.92
N LEU A 426 -12.56 -11.90 -6.87
CA LEU A 426 -12.35 -12.34 -8.25
C LEU A 426 -11.23 -11.53 -8.93
N ARG A 427 -11.23 -10.20 -8.80
CA ARG A 427 -10.17 -9.35 -9.36
C ARG A 427 -8.81 -9.67 -8.75
N ILE A 428 -8.73 -9.89 -7.43
CA ILE A 428 -7.49 -10.25 -6.74
C ILE A 428 -6.96 -11.60 -7.23
N GLN A 429 -7.81 -12.62 -7.27
CA GLN A 429 -7.43 -13.96 -7.73
C GLN A 429 -7.04 -13.97 -9.20
N ALA A 430 -7.84 -13.31 -10.05
CA ALA A 430 -7.56 -13.26 -11.47
C ALA A 430 -6.28 -12.47 -11.78
N ASN A 431 -6.02 -11.35 -11.09
CA ASN A 431 -4.76 -10.63 -11.22
C ASN A 431 -3.56 -11.47 -10.76
N LYS A 432 -3.71 -12.27 -9.69
CA LYS A 432 -2.66 -13.21 -9.24
C LYS A 432 -2.29 -14.19 -10.35
N GLN A 433 -3.28 -14.77 -11.03
CA GLN A 433 -3.05 -15.73 -12.11
C GLN A 433 -2.58 -15.07 -13.42
N LEU A 434 -3.21 -13.97 -13.84
CA LEU A 434 -2.88 -13.25 -15.07
C LEU A 434 -1.48 -12.62 -15.05
N PHE A 435 -0.95 -12.25 -13.88
CA PHE A 435 0.41 -11.70 -13.79
C PHE A 435 1.48 -12.72 -14.19
N TRP A 436 1.26 -14.01 -13.92
CA TRP A 436 2.19 -15.09 -14.28
C TRP A 436 1.75 -15.86 -15.53
N ALA A 437 0.76 -15.35 -16.28
CA ALA A 437 0.32 -15.93 -17.53
C ALA A 437 0.98 -15.21 -18.71
N PRO A 438 1.44 -15.93 -19.76
CA PRO A 438 1.91 -15.31 -20.98
C PRO A 438 0.75 -14.58 -21.68
N ASP A 439 1.00 -13.34 -22.09
CA ASP A 439 0.05 -12.49 -22.81
C ASP A 439 0.40 -12.34 -24.29
N THR A 440 1.60 -12.74 -24.67
CA THR A 440 2.08 -12.72 -26.05
C THR A 440 2.80 -14.01 -26.41
N ASN A 441 2.82 -14.34 -27.70
CA ASN A 441 3.58 -15.50 -28.16
C ASN A 441 5.09 -15.32 -27.88
N PRO A 442 5.81 -16.41 -27.55
CA PRO A 442 7.25 -16.37 -27.38
C PRO A 442 7.95 -15.97 -28.69
N LEU A 443 9.22 -15.58 -28.59
CA LEU A 443 10.02 -15.16 -29.74
C LEU A 443 9.97 -16.21 -30.87
N SER A 444 9.47 -15.79 -32.03
CA SER A 444 9.36 -16.63 -33.25
C SER A 444 9.75 -15.83 -34.49
N LEU A 445 10.11 -16.52 -35.58
CA LEU A 445 10.42 -15.86 -36.87
C LEU A 445 9.20 -15.10 -37.43
N ASN A 446 7.99 -15.61 -37.21
CA ASN A 446 6.75 -14.96 -37.59
C ASN A 446 6.55 -13.63 -36.87
N LEU A 447 6.97 -13.52 -35.60
CA LEU A 447 6.89 -12.28 -34.83
C LEU A 447 7.77 -11.18 -35.44
N ALA A 448 8.96 -11.52 -35.94
CA ALA A 448 9.84 -10.53 -36.59
C ALA A 448 9.20 -9.98 -37.87
N GLN A 449 8.57 -10.85 -38.67
CA GLN A 449 7.81 -10.43 -39.86
C GLN A 449 6.59 -9.58 -39.48
N ALA A 450 5.78 -10.00 -38.52
CA ALA A 450 4.62 -9.26 -38.04
C ALA A 450 5.01 -7.87 -37.47
N THR A 451 6.12 -7.80 -36.73
CA THR A 451 6.66 -6.53 -36.21
C THR A 451 7.08 -5.61 -37.34
N TRP A 452 7.71 -6.15 -38.39
CA TRP A 452 8.08 -5.37 -39.55
C TRP A 452 6.86 -4.85 -40.34
N GLU A 453 5.82 -5.66 -40.46
CA GLU A 453 4.55 -5.26 -41.09
C GLU A 453 3.84 -4.16 -40.29
N LYS A 454 3.73 -4.31 -38.97
CA LYS A 454 3.12 -3.29 -38.10
C LYS A 454 3.97 -2.01 -38.01
N LEU A 455 5.30 -2.11 -38.13
CA LEU A 455 6.18 -0.94 -38.25
C LEU A 455 5.91 -0.17 -39.56
N LYS A 456 5.79 -0.88 -40.69
CA LYS A 456 5.40 -0.26 -41.98
C LYS A 456 4.01 0.36 -41.91
N TRP A 457 3.06 -0.32 -41.27
CA TRP A 457 1.71 0.20 -41.04
C TRP A 457 1.74 1.49 -40.22
N PHE A 458 2.51 1.52 -39.13
CA PHE A 458 2.65 2.70 -38.26
C PHE A 458 3.22 3.89 -39.02
N PHE A 459 4.23 3.71 -39.88
CA PHE A 459 4.81 4.78 -40.71
C PHE A 459 4.10 5.00 -42.05
N SER A 460 2.96 4.33 -42.31
CA SER A 460 2.25 4.48 -43.56
C SER A 460 1.60 5.87 -43.67
N PRO A 461 1.69 6.56 -44.83
CA PRO A 461 1.09 7.89 -45.00
C PRO A 461 -0.42 7.91 -44.68
N PHE A 462 -1.12 6.81 -44.95
CA PHE A 462 -2.55 6.67 -44.71
C PHE A 462 -2.95 6.91 -43.24
N GLN A 463 -2.19 6.37 -42.27
CA GLN A 463 -2.49 6.57 -40.85
C GLN A 463 -2.24 8.01 -40.40
N TRP A 464 -1.20 8.64 -40.93
CA TRP A 464 -0.81 10.01 -40.56
C TRP A 464 -1.64 11.11 -41.24
N VAL A 465 -2.32 10.82 -42.36
CA VAL A 465 -3.24 11.77 -43.01
C VAL A 465 -4.37 12.21 -42.07
N GLY A 466 -4.77 11.36 -41.11
CA GLY A 466 -5.73 11.73 -40.06
C GLY A 466 -5.31 12.98 -39.28
N PHE A 467 -4.00 13.20 -39.04
CA PHE A 467 -3.50 14.42 -38.37
C PHE A 467 -3.62 15.69 -39.21
N ILE A 468 -3.83 15.57 -40.51
CA ILE A 468 -4.07 16.72 -41.40
C ILE A 468 -5.58 16.98 -41.51
N ALA A 469 -6.39 15.92 -41.52
CA ALA A 469 -7.83 16.00 -41.70
C ALA A 469 -8.62 16.27 -40.41
N PHE A 470 -8.07 15.98 -39.22
CA PHE A 470 -8.82 16.10 -37.96
C PHE A 470 -9.38 17.51 -37.61
N PRO A 471 -8.79 18.66 -38.02
CA PRO A 471 -9.34 19.96 -37.60
C PRO A 471 -10.73 20.25 -38.15
N SER A 472 -11.17 19.54 -39.20
CA SER A 472 -12.52 19.68 -39.76
C SER A 472 -13.58 18.86 -39.03
N SER A 473 -13.19 17.88 -38.21
CA SER A 473 -14.11 16.95 -37.53
C SER A 473 -14.35 17.24 -36.05
N ILE A 474 -13.66 18.23 -35.47
CA ILE A 474 -13.81 18.64 -34.07
C ILE A 474 -14.57 19.96 -33.97
N ASP A 475 -15.37 20.11 -32.90
CA ASP A 475 -15.97 21.38 -32.53
C ASP A 475 -14.90 22.48 -32.38
N LYS A 476 -15.16 23.66 -32.96
CA LYS A 476 -14.20 24.76 -32.94
C LYS A 476 -13.91 25.24 -31.50
N THR A 477 -14.87 25.12 -30.58
CA THR A 477 -14.79 25.62 -29.22
C THR A 477 -13.68 24.97 -28.38
N PRO A 478 -13.58 23.63 -28.19
CA PRO A 478 -12.48 23.02 -27.45
C PRO A 478 -11.11 23.25 -28.10
N LEU A 479 -11.07 23.32 -29.44
CA LEU A 479 -9.85 23.61 -30.18
C LEU A 479 -9.33 25.04 -29.91
N PHE A 480 -10.19 26.05 -29.93
CA PHE A 480 -9.82 27.42 -29.58
C PHE A 480 -9.41 27.57 -28.11
N VAL A 481 -10.12 26.90 -27.19
CA VAL A 481 -9.78 26.91 -25.75
C VAL A 481 -8.42 26.29 -25.50
N ALA A 482 -8.12 25.15 -26.13
CA ALA A 482 -6.84 24.48 -25.96
C ALA A 482 -5.68 25.25 -26.60
N LEU A 483 -5.86 25.82 -27.81
CA LEU A 483 -4.87 26.70 -28.43
C LEU A 483 -4.64 27.98 -27.62
N GLY A 484 -5.70 28.57 -27.07
CA GLY A 484 -5.62 29.70 -26.14
C GLY A 484 -4.87 29.33 -24.85
N GLY A 485 -5.13 28.15 -24.30
CA GLY A 485 -4.42 27.60 -23.15
C GLY A 485 -2.93 27.38 -23.43
N ILE A 486 -2.58 26.83 -24.58
CA ILE A 486 -1.18 26.66 -25.03
C ILE A 486 -0.51 28.03 -25.20
N ALA A 487 -1.16 29.00 -25.85
CA ALA A 487 -0.62 30.34 -26.02
C ALA A 487 -0.38 31.05 -24.68
N LEU A 488 -1.31 30.91 -23.73
CA LEU A 488 -1.18 31.42 -22.36
C LEU A 488 -0.03 30.75 -21.61
N LEU A 489 0.14 29.43 -21.72
CA LEU A 489 1.26 28.71 -21.13
C LEU A 489 2.60 29.13 -21.73
N ILE A 490 2.69 29.35 -23.04
CA ILE A 490 3.90 29.87 -23.71
C ILE A 490 4.22 31.29 -23.22
N GLY A 491 3.22 32.17 -23.22
CA GLY A 491 3.34 33.55 -22.75
C GLY A 491 3.79 33.62 -21.28
N GLY A 492 3.09 32.89 -20.41
CA GLY A 492 3.40 32.78 -18.98
C GLY A 492 4.79 32.19 -18.73
N LEU A 493 5.15 31.09 -19.41
CA LEU A 493 6.48 30.49 -19.29
C LEU A 493 7.59 31.47 -19.70
N SER A 494 7.38 32.25 -20.77
CA SER A 494 8.36 33.23 -21.24
C SER A 494 8.62 34.34 -20.20
N LEU A 495 7.56 34.83 -19.55
CA LEU A 495 7.62 35.85 -18.52
C LEU A 495 8.29 35.31 -17.26
N VAL A 496 7.77 34.20 -16.70
CA VAL A 496 8.29 33.59 -15.48
C VAL A 496 9.75 33.18 -15.65
N ARG A 497 10.16 32.67 -16.81
CA ARG A 497 11.54 32.28 -17.08
C ARG A 497 12.52 33.47 -17.05
N ARG A 498 12.09 34.68 -17.43
CA ARG A 498 12.91 35.90 -17.31
C ARG A 498 13.13 36.26 -15.85
N TYR A 499 12.07 36.26 -15.04
CA TYR A 499 12.16 36.50 -13.59
C TYR A 499 13.00 35.44 -12.89
N TRP A 500 12.81 34.18 -13.25
CA TRP A 500 13.54 33.04 -12.69
C TRP A 500 15.05 33.15 -12.90
N LYS A 501 15.49 33.48 -14.13
CA LYS A 501 16.93 33.69 -14.41
C LYS A 501 17.53 34.85 -13.62
N ARG A 502 16.78 35.93 -13.41
CA ARG A 502 17.23 37.06 -12.56
C ARG A 502 17.35 36.63 -11.10
N PHE A 503 16.34 35.92 -10.59
CA PHE A 503 16.34 35.38 -9.24
C PHE A 503 17.56 34.49 -8.98
N LEU A 504 17.86 33.54 -9.87
CA LEU A 504 19.02 32.65 -9.73
C LEU A 504 20.34 33.44 -9.63
N ARG A 505 20.54 34.44 -10.49
CA ARG A 505 21.73 35.31 -10.49
C ARG A 505 21.88 36.08 -9.18
N ASP A 506 20.78 36.64 -8.68
CA ASP A 506 20.78 37.42 -7.44
C ASP A 506 20.97 36.55 -6.21
N THR A 507 20.41 35.35 -6.20
CA THR A 507 20.61 34.39 -5.10
C THR A 507 22.03 33.84 -5.11
N SER A 508 22.59 33.48 -6.26
CA SER A 508 23.92 32.88 -6.37
C SER A 508 25.02 33.79 -5.79
N LYS A 509 24.90 35.11 -5.94
CA LYS A 509 25.86 36.09 -5.38
C LYS A 509 25.87 36.15 -3.84
N LYS A 510 24.79 35.71 -3.19
CA LYS A 510 24.60 35.74 -1.73
C LYS A 510 25.05 34.43 -1.06
N ILE A 511 25.11 33.33 -1.82
CA ILE A 511 25.51 32.02 -1.31
C ILE A 511 26.99 32.05 -0.91
N GLY A 512 27.31 31.51 0.25
CA GLY A 512 28.67 31.51 0.79
C GLY A 512 28.99 32.68 1.73
N LYS A 513 28.22 33.77 1.69
CA LYS A 513 28.39 34.92 2.60
C LYS A 513 27.55 34.72 3.86
N VAL A 514 28.18 34.51 5.02
CA VAL A 514 27.50 34.09 6.27
C VAL A 514 26.32 34.99 6.67
N THR A 515 26.42 36.31 6.46
CA THR A 515 25.37 37.27 6.84
C THR A 515 24.19 37.32 5.86
N GLN A 516 24.38 36.89 4.61
CA GLN A 516 23.40 37.02 3.53
C GLN A 516 22.83 35.68 3.06
N ASP A 517 23.54 34.57 3.29
CA ASP A 517 23.14 33.22 2.89
C ASP A 517 22.00 32.71 3.78
N LYS A 518 20.80 32.63 3.20
CA LYS A 518 19.59 32.13 3.87
C LYS A 518 19.13 30.84 3.20
N PHE A 519 18.71 29.85 4.00
CA PHE A 519 18.19 28.58 3.49
C PHE A 519 16.97 28.76 2.56
N ARG A 520 16.22 29.86 2.71
CA ARG A 520 15.07 30.15 1.85
C ARG A 520 15.37 30.15 0.37
N TYR A 521 16.58 30.55 -0.02
CA TYR A 521 16.95 30.58 -1.42
C TYR A 521 17.02 29.18 -2.03
N SER A 522 17.36 28.15 -1.25
CA SER A 522 17.42 26.76 -1.72
C SER A 522 16.06 26.13 -1.90
N TYR A 523 15.18 26.19 -0.89
CA TYR A 523 13.84 25.60 -1.05
C TYR A 523 12.99 26.40 -2.04
N SER A 524 13.15 27.73 -2.13
CA SER A 524 12.50 28.53 -3.16
C SER A 524 12.95 28.10 -4.55
N ASN A 525 14.22 27.73 -4.70
CA ASN A 525 14.75 27.27 -5.98
C ASN A 525 14.09 25.96 -6.43
N VAL A 526 13.93 25.01 -5.49
CA VAL A 526 13.17 23.77 -5.74
C VAL A 526 11.71 24.04 -6.07
N PHE A 527 11.04 24.93 -5.33
CA PHE A 527 9.65 25.30 -5.57
C PHE A 527 9.44 25.89 -6.98
N PHE A 528 10.24 26.87 -7.37
CA PHE A 528 10.14 27.46 -8.71
C PHE A 528 10.54 26.49 -9.81
N ALA A 529 11.55 25.63 -9.59
CA ALA A 529 11.92 24.57 -10.52
C ALA A 529 10.77 23.57 -10.73
N PHE A 530 10.03 23.22 -9.66
CA PHE A 530 8.84 22.39 -9.73
C PHE A 530 7.74 23.08 -10.54
N CYS A 531 7.38 24.34 -10.23
CA CYS A 531 6.38 25.09 -10.98
C CYS A 531 6.74 25.25 -12.47
N LEU A 532 8.02 25.48 -12.79
CA LEU A 532 8.52 25.62 -14.17
C LEU A 532 8.63 24.30 -14.94
N ALA A 533 8.49 23.15 -14.27
CA ALA A 533 8.55 21.84 -14.91
C ALA A 533 7.26 21.49 -15.68
N TRP A 534 6.11 22.00 -15.24
CA TRP A 534 4.78 21.66 -15.75
C TRP A 534 4.37 22.26 -17.11
N PRO A 535 4.74 23.51 -17.48
CA PRO A 535 4.18 24.14 -18.67
C PRO A 535 4.38 23.37 -19.99
N ILE A 536 5.56 22.77 -20.21
CA ILE A 536 5.83 21.98 -21.43
C ILE A 536 5.01 20.67 -21.44
N PRO A 537 5.04 19.83 -20.40
CA PRO A 537 4.14 18.68 -20.27
C PRO A 537 2.65 19.02 -20.41
N LEU A 538 2.19 20.13 -19.83
CA LEU A 538 0.80 20.58 -19.95
C LEU A 538 0.45 20.98 -21.39
N MET A 539 1.36 21.65 -22.11
CA MET A 539 1.14 21.94 -23.54
C MET A 539 1.02 20.66 -24.38
N VAL A 540 1.88 19.65 -24.11
CA VAL A 540 1.80 18.34 -24.78
C VAL A 540 0.50 17.62 -24.41
N GLY A 541 0.11 17.64 -23.14
CA GLY A 541 -1.15 17.05 -22.67
C GLY A 541 -2.39 17.73 -23.27
N LEU A 542 -2.39 19.06 -23.37
CA LEU A 542 -3.46 19.80 -24.05
C LEU A 542 -3.53 19.45 -25.54
N ALA A 543 -2.39 19.32 -26.22
CA ALA A 543 -2.36 18.83 -27.60
C ALA A 543 -2.88 17.39 -27.71
N GLY A 544 -2.52 16.52 -26.76
CA GLY A 544 -3.04 15.16 -26.65
C GLY A 544 -4.56 15.11 -26.46
N LEU A 545 -5.12 16.00 -25.64
CA LEU A 545 -6.57 16.12 -25.44
C LEU A 545 -7.31 16.59 -26.70
N ILE A 546 -6.70 17.48 -27.50
CA ILE A 546 -7.25 17.86 -28.80
C ILE A 546 -7.30 16.62 -29.70
N PHE A 547 -6.20 15.89 -29.83
CA PHE A 547 -6.13 14.70 -30.67
C PHE A 547 -7.06 13.57 -30.19
N SER A 548 -7.23 13.39 -28.88
CA SER A 548 -8.14 12.39 -28.32
C SER A 548 -9.62 12.72 -28.54
N SER A 549 -9.98 13.96 -28.88
CA SER A 549 -11.37 14.26 -29.26
C SER A 549 -11.74 13.78 -30.67
N ALA A 550 -10.76 13.42 -31.52
CA ALA A 550 -10.95 12.98 -32.90
C ALA A 550 -11.32 11.48 -33.02
N TRP A 551 -12.41 11.05 -32.37
CA TRP A 551 -12.86 9.65 -32.32
C TRP A 551 -13.12 9.02 -33.72
N GLN A 552 -13.39 9.83 -34.74
CA GLN A 552 -13.56 9.39 -36.13
C GLN A 552 -12.27 8.85 -36.76
N TYR A 553 -11.10 9.20 -36.22
CA TYR A 553 -9.80 8.73 -36.66
C TYR A 553 -9.13 7.95 -35.51
N PRO A 554 -9.33 6.61 -35.40
CA PRO A 554 -8.87 5.82 -34.26
C PRO A 554 -7.36 5.95 -33.97
N PHE A 555 -6.54 6.04 -35.02
CA PHE A 555 -5.11 6.27 -34.90
C PHE A 555 -4.79 7.61 -34.19
N VAL A 556 -5.41 8.70 -34.60
CA VAL A 556 -5.23 10.04 -34.01
C VAL A 556 -5.78 10.09 -32.59
N HIS A 557 -6.94 9.48 -32.37
CA HIS A 557 -7.59 9.38 -31.06
C HIS A 557 -6.68 8.73 -30.00
N HIS A 558 -6.22 7.51 -30.27
CA HIS A 558 -5.37 6.78 -29.34
C HIS A 558 -3.96 7.38 -29.22
N PHE A 559 -3.42 7.95 -30.30
CA PHE A 559 -2.14 8.67 -30.24
C PHE A 559 -2.26 9.94 -29.38
N GLY A 560 -3.40 10.62 -29.44
CA GLY A 560 -3.74 11.74 -28.55
C GLY A 560 -3.81 11.33 -27.08
N GLN A 561 -4.48 10.22 -26.79
CA GLN A 561 -4.52 9.66 -25.43
C GLN A 561 -3.12 9.25 -24.93
N ALA A 562 -2.26 8.74 -25.80
CA ALA A 562 -0.87 8.40 -25.47
C ALA A 562 0.00 9.62 -25.13
N LEU A 563 -0.40 10.83 -25.58
CA LEU A 563 0.26 12.11 -25.30
C LEU A 563 -0.24 12.79 -24.01
N THR A 564 -1.08 12.13 -23.22
CA THR A 564 -1.48 12.62 -21.90
C THR A 564 -0.25 12.85 -21.01
N VAL A 565 -0.29 13.92 -20.21
CA VAL A 565 0.88 14.58 -19.56
C VAL A 565 1.99 13.58 -19.15
N PRO A 566 3.05 13.42 -19.96
CA PRO A 566 4.04 12.38 -19.70
C PRO A 566 4.89 12.76 -18.49
N MET A 567 4.75 12.01 -17.39
CA MET A 567 5.45 12.27 -16.13
C MET A 567 6.98 12.30 -16.29
N ALA A 568 7.52 11.46 -17.20
CA ALA A 568 8.94 11.48 -17.55
C ALA A 568 9.40 12.84 -18.10
N LEU A 569 8.55 13.56 -18.84
CA LEU A 569 8.84 14.90 -19.36
C LEU A 569 8.80 15.96 -18.25
N VAL A 570 7.90 15.82 -17.27
CA VAL A 570 7.87 16.66 -16.06
C VAL A 570 9.20 16.52 -15.32
N MET A 571 9.63 15.27 -15.06
CA MET A 571 10.90 14.99 -14.40
C MET A 571 12.09 15.56 -15.19
N PHE A 572 12.10 15.40 -16.52
CA PHE A 572 13.15 15.97 -17.36
C PHE A 572 13.22 17.50 -17.24
N CYS A 573 12.07 18.18 -17.31
CA CYS A 573 12.01 19.64 -17.18
C CYS A 573 12.43 20.10 -15.78
N PHE A 574 12.05 19.37 -14.73
CA PHE A 574 12.45 19.64 -13.35
C PHE A 574 13.97 19.55 -13.18
N VAL A 575 14.58 18.42 -13.57
CA VAL A 575 16.03 18.21 -13.48
C VAL A 575 16.80 19.26 -14.31
N ARG A 576 16.30 19.63 -15.50
CA ARG A 576 16.88 20.68 -16.34
C ARG A 576 16.96 22.03 -15.62
N GLU A 577 15.96 22.39 -14.81
CA GLU A 577 15.97 23.64 -14.05
C GLU A 577 16.95 23.58 -12.86
N LEU A 578 17.12 22.41 -12.22
CA LEU A 578 18.08 22.22 -11.13
C LEU A 578 19.55 22.31 -11.58
N VAL A 579 19.85 21.83 -12.80
CA VAL A 579 21.20 21.68 -13.39
C VAL A 579 21.77 23.00 -13.96
N ARG A 580 21.00 24.09 -14.00
CA ARG A 580 21.46 25.36 -14.59
C ARG A 580 22.79 25.85 -13.97
N PRO A 581 23.61 26.64 -14.69
CA PRO A 581 24.89 27.16 -14.19
C PRO A 581 24.79 27.88 -12.83
N GLU A 582 23.76 28.70 -12.64
CA GLU A 582 23.43 29.39 -11.37
C GLU A 582 22.33 28.63 -10.58
N GLY A 583 22.08 27.37 -10.92
CA GLY A 583 21.04 26.51 -10.37
C GLY A 583 21.44 25.87 -9.05
N LEU A 584 20.56 24.99 -8.55
CA LEU A 584 20.70 24.34 -7.25
C LEU A 584 21.95 23.45 -7.17
N LEU A 585 22.16 22.56 -8.15
CA LEU A 585 23.23 21.56 -8.08
C LEU A 585 24.64 22.18 -8.05
N ILE A 586 24.86 23.22 -8.84
CA ILE A 586 26.18 23.87 -8.96
C ILE A 586 26.37 24.90 -7.83
N SER A 587 25.51 25.92 -7.76
CA SER A 587 25.73 27.04 -6.82
C SER A 587 25.30 26.75 -5.38
N HIS A 588 24.26 25.92 -5.17
CA HIS A 588 23.78 25.61 -3.83
C HIS A 588 24.46 24.37 -3.22
N PHE A 589 24.64 23.29 -4.00
CA PHE A 589 25.25 22.04 -3.52
C PHE A 589 26.76 21.93 -3.79
N GLY A 590 27.33 22.81 -4.59
CA GLY A 590 28.77 22.84 -4.87
C GLY A 590 29.26 21.71 -5.76
N TRP A 591 28.40 21.13 -6.61
CA TRP A 591 28.83 20.08 -7.53
C TRP A 591 29.67 20.66 -8.67
N HIS A 592 30.66 19.89 -9.14
CA HIS A 592 31.54 20.32 -10.22
C HIS A 592 30.73 20.53 -11.52
N PRO A 593 30.84 21.70 -12.19
CA PRO A 593 30.00 22.04 -13.35
C PRO A 593 30.15 21.04 -14.49
N ASP A 594 31.37 20.55 -14.76
CA ASP A 594 31.61 19.58 -15.83
C ASP A 594 30.94 18.23 -15.58
N LEU A 595 30.92 17.76 -14.33
CA LEU A 595 30.27 16.51 -13.94
C LEU A 595 28.76 16.62 -14.15
N VAL A 596 28.17 17.74 -13.74
CA VAL A 596 26.73 17.98 -13.90
C VAL A 596 26.37 18.07 -15.40
N ALA A 597 27.19 18.76 -16.19
CA ALA A 597 27.00 18.88 -17.64
C ALA A 597 27.07 17.53 -18.36
N ARG A 598 28.05 16.66 -18.03
CA ARG A 598 28.16 15.31 -18.60
C ARG A 598 26.98 14.43 -18.20
N ALA A 599 26.65 14.37 -16.92
CA ALA A 599 25.53 13.56 -16.41
C ALA A 599 24.19 13.98 -17.04
N PHE A 600 23.92 15.29 -17.13
CA PHE A 600 22.73 15.79 -17.80
C PHE A 600 22.75 15.56 -19.31
N GLY A 601 23.94 15.57 -19.94
CA GLY A 601 24.13 15.17 -21.33
C GLY A 601 23.69 13.74 -21.60
N HIS A 602 24.06 12.78 -20.74
CA HIS A 602 23.62 11.39 -20.83
C HIS A 602 22.12 11.26 -20.60
N TYR A 603 21.57 11.97 -19.60
CA TYR A 603 20.13 11.97 -19.31
C TYR A 603 19.30 12.56 -20.47
N LYS A 604 19.79 13.61 -21.12
CA LYS A 604 19.18 14.19 -22.33
C LYS A 604 19.14 13.17 -23.47
N ARG A 605 20.23 12.42 -23.70
CA ARG A 605 20.27 11.36 -24.73
C ARG A 605 19.28 10.23 -24.43
N LEU A 606 19.16 9.81 -23.16
CA LEU A 606 18.14 8.85 -22.74
C LEU A 606 16.75 9.36 -23.11
N MET A 607 16.42 10.61 -22.75
CA MET A 607 15.08 11.16 -22.96
C MET A 607 14.70 11.29 -24.44
N TRP A 608 15.66 11.51 -25.35
CA TRP A 608 15.41 11.48 -26.80
C TRP A 608 14.94 10.12 -27.32
N VAL A 609 15.32 9.02 -26.66
CA VAL A 609 14.90 7.66 -27.03
C VAL A 609 13.70 7.22 -26.20
N TYR A 610 13.79 7.38 -24.89
CA TYR A 610 12.82 6.89 -23.93
C TYR A 610 11.44 7.55 -24.10
N LEU A 611 11.37 8.87 -24.30
CA LEU A 611 10.09 9.57 -24.38
C LEU A 611 9.27 9.16 -25.63
N PRO A 612 9.84 9.10 -26.85
CA PRO A 612 9.11 8.56 -27.99
C PRO A 612 8.71 7.08 -27.81
N MET A 613 9.59 6.24 -27.25
CA MET A 613 9.26 4.83 -27.02
C MET A 613 8.15 4.65 -25.98
N MET A 614 8.15 5.47 -24.92
CA MET A 614 7.08 5.49 -23.91
C MET A 614 5.73 5.88 -24.54
N VAL A 615 5.70 6.91 -25.40
CA VAL A 615 4.47 7.30 -26.13
C VAL A 615 4.00 6.18 -27.05
N ILE A 616 4.91 5.50 -27.76
CA ILE A 616 4.56 4.35 -28.61
C ILE A 616 4.00 3.21 -27.75
N GLN A 617 4.61 2.87 -26.62
CA GLN A 617 4.10 1.85 -25.71
C GLN A 617 2.69 2.18 -25.19
N GLN A 618 2.48 3.43 -24.77
CA GLN A 618 1.16 3.87 -24.31
C GLN A 618 0.14 3.84 -25.44
N PHE A 619 0.52 4.27 -26.65
CA PHE A 619 -0.32 4.20 -27.84
C PHE A 619 -0.71 2.76 -28.17
N THR A 620 0.25 1.83 -28.20
CA THR A 620 -0.01 0.45 -28.56
C THR A 620 -0.84 -0.27 -27.51
N HIS A 621 -0.68 0.08 -26.23
CA HIS A 621 -1.51 -0.43 -25.13
C HIS A 621 -2.97 0.06 -25.22
N LEU A 622 -3.18 1.30 -25.67
CA LEU A 622 -4.52 1.89 -25.80
C LEU A 622 -5.22 1.52 -27.11
N TYR A 623 -4.45 1.20 -28.16
CA TYR A 623 -4.98 0.84 -29.46
C TYR A 623 -5.62 -0.56 -29.39
N SER A 624 -6.88 -0.69 -29.85
CA SER A 624 -7.71 -1.89 -29.65
C SER A 624 -7.22 -3.17 -30.34
N ASP A 625 -6.14 -3.11 -31.13
CA ASP A 625 -5.54 -4.24 -31.84
C ASP A 625 -4.38 -4.81 -31.01
N ILE A 626 -4.59 -6.01 -30.47
CA ILE A 626 -3.66 -6.68 -29.55
C ILE A 626 -2.36 -7.05 -30.25
N ASP A 627 -2.41 -7.36 -31.54
CA ASP A 627 -1.22 -7.63 -32.35
C ASP A 627 -0.29 -6.41 -32.41
N VAL A 628 -0.84 -5.19 -32.37
CA VAL A 628 -0.06 -3.96 -32.36
C VAL A 628 0.73 -3.80 -31.05
N ASN A 629 0.13 -4.16 -29.90
CA ASN A 629 0.83 -4.14 -28.62
C ASN A 629 1.87 -5.26 -28.52
N ALA A 630 1.51 -6.48 -28.93
CA ALA A 630 2.38 -7.65 -28.91
C ALA A 630 3.62 -7.51 -29.82
N THR A 631 3.55 -6.65 -30.85
CA THR A 631 4.64 -6.39 -31.79
C THR A 631 5.33 -5.05 -31.54
N LEU A 632 4.70 -3.94 -31.95
CA LEU A 632 5.27 -2.59 -31.89
C LEU A 632 5.49 -2.13 -30.44
N GLY A 633 4.52 -2.41 -29.56
CA GLY A 633 4.63 -2.12 -28.13
C GLY A 633 5.79 -2.85 -27.47
N ARG A 634 5.91 -4.16 -27.75
CA ARG A 634 7.05 -4.99 -27.33
C ARG A 634 8.38 -4.45 -27.84
N LEU A 635 8.50 -4.10 -29.12
CA LEU A 635 9.72 -3.52 -29.67
C LEU A 635 10.10 -2.21 -28.96
N ALA A 636 9.12 -1.32 -28.76
CA ALA A 636 9.34 -0.05 -28.08
C ALA A 636 9.79 -0.24 -26.62
N PHE A 637 9.22 -1.22 -25.90
CA PHE A 637 9.63 -1.61 -24.55
C PHE A 637 11.06 -2.15 -24.49
N LEU A 638 11.44 -3.03 -25.43
CA LEU A 638 12.81 -3.55 -25.51
C LEU A 638 13.83 -2.42 -25.72
N ILE A 639 13.53 -1.48 -26.63
CA ILE A 639 14.40 -0.33 -26.93
C ILE A 639 14.50 0.60 -25.73
N SER A 640 13.39 0.91 -25.04
CA SER A 640 13.42 1.76 -23.85
C SER A 640 14.28 1.17 -22.75
N ASN A 641 14.20 -0.15 -22.52
CA ASN A 641 14.96 -0.82 -21.48
C ASN A 641 16.46 -0.87 -21.78
N ILE A 642 16.84 -1.09 -23.04
CA ILE A 642 18.24 -1.00 -23.50
C ILE A 642 18.76 0.43 -23.29
N ALA A 643 17.97 1.44 -23.63
CA ALA A 643 18.36 2.84 -23.44
C ALA A 643 18.55 3.18 -21.95
N VAL A 644 17.65 2.71 -21.08
CA VAL A 644 17.75 2.88 -19.62
C VAL A 644 19.00 2.18 -19.08
N SER A 645 19.23 0.89 -19.37
CA SER A 645 20.44 0.18 -18.93
C SER A 645 21.73 0.86 -19.40
N TYR A 646 21.77 1.34 -20.65
CA TYR A 646 22.91 2.08 -21.18
C TYR A 646 23.15 3.40 -20.45
N PHE A 647 22.08 4.16 -20.15
CA PHE A 647 22.15 5.38 -19.34
C PHE A 647 22.70 5.09 -17.93
N LEU A 648 22.19 4.05 -17.27
CA LEU A 648 22.64 3.65 -15.93
C LEU A 648 24.11 3.23 -15.92
N TRP A 649 24.55 2.49 -16.94
CA TRP A 649 25.97 2.14 -17.12
C TRP A 649 26.86 3.37 -17.33
N ARG A 650 26.39 4.37 -18.10
CA ARG A 650 27.10 5.64 -18.26
C ARG A 650 27.16 6.42 -16.95
N MET A 651 26.07 6.48 -16.20
CA MET A 651 26.01 7.16 -14.90
C MET A 651 26.93 6.51 -13.85
N TYR A 652 26.99 5.18 -13.83
CA TYR A 652 27.95 4.43 -13.00
C TYR A 652 29.40 4.85 -13.26
N LYS A 653 29.79 5.09 -14.52
CA LYS A 653 31.15 5.54 -14.89
C LYS A 653 31.47 6.98 -14.46
N GLU A 654 30.47 7.85 -14.33
CA GLU A 654 30.68 9.27 -13.97
C GLU A 654 30.97 9.49 -12.47
N LYS A 655 30.98 8.42 -11.64
CA LYS A 655 31.34 8.44 -10.21
C LYS A 655 30.68 9.60 -9.44
N LEU A 656 29.36 9.68 -9.52
CA LEU A 656 28.60 10.80 -8.95
C LEU A 656 28.87 10.97 -7.45
N PRO A 657 28.94 12.22 -6.94
CA PRO A 657 29.19 12.50 -5.52
C PRO A 657 28.19 11.83 -4.58
N MET A 658 26.98 11.59 -5.06
CA MET A 658 25.90 10.90 -4.35
C MET A 658 26.27 9.48 -3.91
N THR A 659 27.03 8.77 -4.74
CA THR A 659 27.35 7.36 -4.55
C THR A 659 28.80 7.11 -4.14
N TYR A 660 29.69 8.08 -4.37
CA TYR A 660 31.13 7.98 -4.06
C TYR A 660 31.63 8.97 -2.99
N GLY A 661 30.89 10.04 -2.70
CA GLY A 661 31.46 11.29 -2.15
C GLY A 661 31.95 11.31 -0.69
N ASP A 662 31.64 10.30 0.14
CA ASP A 662 32.04 10.28 1.56
C ASP A 662 32.76 8.96 1.95
N LEU A 663 33.26 8.19 0.98
CA LEU A 663 33.87 6.88 1.26
C LEU A 663 35.40 7.00 1.37
N PRO A 664 36.03 6.46 2.42
CA PRO A 664 37.48 6.54 2.60
C PRO A 664 38.20 5.86 1.43
N GLU A 665 39.17 6.55 0.85
CA GLU A 665 39.93 6.08 -0.30
C GLU A 665 40.54 4.68 -0.04
N GLY A 666 40.35 3.74 -0.98
CA GLY A 666 41.10 2.47 -1.02
C GLY A 666 40.36 1.18 -0.64
N LYS A 667 39.10 1.21 -0.17
CA LYS A 667 38.33 -0.03 0.08
C LYS A 667 37.35 -0.29 -1.07
N ALA A 668 37.55 -1.38 -1.82
CA ALA A 668 36.64 -1.80 -2.89
C ALA A 668 35.23 -2.04 -2.33
N HIS A 669 34.26 -1.23 -2.75
CA HIS A 669 32.88 -1.30 -2.27
C HIS A 669 32.08 -2.32 -3.07
N LEU A 670 32.17 -3.59 -2.68
CA LEU A 670 31.34 -4.67 -3.25
C LEU A 670 29.86 -4.27 -3.31
N GLY A 671 29.32 -3.65 -2.24
CA GLY A 671 27.92 -3.21 -2.19
C GLY A 671 27.54 -2.11 -3.19
N HIS A 672 28.44 -1.16 -3.48
CA HIS A 672 28.19 -0.12 -4.49
C HIS A 672 28.16 -0.72 -5.90
N HIS A 673 29.12 -1.59 -6.22
CA HIS A 673 29.15 -2.28 -7.50
C HIS A 673 27.93 -3.17 -7.67
N LEU A 674 27.55 -3.94 -6.64
CA LEU A 674 26.33 -4.74 -6.65
C LEU A 674 25.10 -3.88 -6.92
N PHE A 675 24.93 -2.74 -6.23
CA PHE A 675 23.79 -1.83 -6.43
C PHE A 675 23.67 -1.32 -7.87
N TRP A 676 24.78 -0.90 -8.50
CA TRP A 676 24.71 -0.43 -9.89
C TRP A 676 24.50 -1.57 -10.88
N TRP A 677 25.15 -2.71 -10.67
CA TRP A 677 24.96 -3.87 -11.54
C TRP A 677 23.53 -4.42 -11.46
N THR A 678 22.90 -4.45 -10.29
CA THR A 678 21.48 -4.83 -10.18
C THR A 678 20.60 -3.87 -10.95
N LEU A 679 20.78 -2.55 -10.77
CA LEU A 679 20.02 -1.53 -11.49
C LEU A 679 20.19 -1.61 -13.02
N ILE A 680 21.38 -1.97 -13.50
CA ILE A 680 21.69 -2.12 -14.94
C ILE A 680 21.09 -3.42 -15.52
N LEU A 681 21.15 -4.53 -14.77
CA LEU A 681 20.73 -5.85 -15.23
C LEU A 681 19.21 -6.06 -15.16
N ILE A 682 18.52 -5.46 -14.20
CA ILE A 682 17.06 -5.65 -14.02
C ILE A 682 16.27 -5.34 -15.30
N PRO A 683 16.45 -4.19 -16.00
CA PRO A 683 15.75 -3.92 -17.26
C PRO A 683 16.03 -4.95 -18.36
N GLN A 684 17.21 -5.58 -18.36
CA GLN A 684 17.55 -6.63 -19.32
C GLN A 684 16.92 -7.98 -18.94
N GLY A 685 16.77 -8.26 -17.64
CA GLY A 685 15.95 -9.37 -17.16
C GLY A 685 14.49 -9.23 -17.62
N LEU A 686 13.93 -8.02 -17.55
CA LEU A 686 12.58 -7.71 -18.06
C LEU A 686 12.46 -7.85 -19.58
N ASN A 687 13.52 -7.51 -20.33
CA ASN A 687 13.58 -7.78 -21.76
C ASN A 687 13.51 -9.29 -22.05
N TYR A 688 14.25 -10.11 -21.29
CA TYR A 688 14.20 -11.56 -21.44
C TYR A 688 12.80 -12.11 -21.18
N THR A 689 12.15 -11.72 -20.07
CA THR A 689 10.78 -12.18 -19.76
C THR A 689 9.75 -11.72 -20.78
N THR A 690 9.91 -10.50 -21.31
CA THR A 690 9.10 -10.01 -22.43
C THR A 690 9.32 -10.86 -23.69
N LEU A 691 10.57 -11.27 -23.95
CA LEU A 691 10.86 -12.13 -25.10
C LEU A 691 10.24 -13.53 -24.96
N SER A 692 10.11 -14.02 -23.73
CA SER A 692 9.45 -15.27 -23.38
C SER A 692 7.91 -15.21 -23.41
N GLY A 693 7.31 -14.03 -23.59
CA GLY A 693 5.85 -13.87 -23.73
C GLY A 693 5.14 -13.16 -22.58
N TYR A 694 5.87 -12.56 -21.63
CA TYR A 694 5.32 -11.85 -20.46
C TYR A 694 5.48 -10.32 -20.59
N LEU A 695 4.84 -9.72 -21.59
CA LEU A 695 4.97 -8.29 -21.90
C LEU A 695 4.29 -7.42 -20.82
N SER A 696 3.01 -7.64 -20.54
CA SER A 696 2.24 -6.85 -19.57
C SER A 696 2.87 -6.88 -18.18
N SER A 697 3.32 -8.06 -17.72
CA SER A 697 3.94 -8.23 -16.40
C SER A 697 5.27 -7.50 -16.32
N SER A 698 6.04 -7.52 -17.40
CA SER A 698 7.33 -6.82 -17.49
C SER A 698 7.14 -5.29 -17.51
N GLN A 699 6.10 -4.80 -18.22
CA GLN A 699 5.72 -3.38 -18.21
C GLN A 699 5.28 -2.92 -16.81
N ALA A 700 4.45 -3.72 -16.12
CA ALA A 700 4.01 -3.41 -14.76
C ALA A 700 5.19 -3.31 -13.76
N VAL A 701 6.14 -4.25 -13.82
CA VAL A 701 7.34 -4.20 -12.96
C VAL A 701 8.21 -3.00 -13.30
N MET A 702 8.38 -2.68 -14.59
CA MET A 702 9.16 -1.53 -15.02
C MET A 702 8.55 -0.21 -14.53
N GLU A 703 7.24 -0.05 -14.63
CA GLU A 703 6.53 1.13 -14.12
C GLU A 703 6.81 1.35 -12.62
N LYS A 704 6.73 0.30 -11.80
CA LYS A 704 7.06 0.40 -10.36
C LYS A 704 8.53 0.74 -10.12
N LEU A 705 9.46 0.22 -10.93
CA LEU A 705 10.88 0.59 -10.85
C LEU A 705 11.12 2.06 -11.20
N GLU A 706 10.41 2.60 -12.18
CA GLU A 706 10.50 4.00 -12.57
C GLU A 706 9.98 4.93 -11.46
N PHE A 707 8.83 4.62 -10.86
CA PHE A 707 8.34 5.34 -9.67
C PHE A 707 9.32 5.26 -8.50
N SER A 708 9.90 4.08 -8.27
CA SER A 708 10.93 3.88 -7.24
C SER A 708 12.16 4.78 -7.49
N ALA A 709 12.60 4.89 -8.75
CA ALA A 709 13.71 5.76 -9.13
C ALA A 709 13.38 7.25 -8.94
N VAL A 710 12.15 7.68 -9.26
CA VAL A 710 11.67 9.04 -9.00
C VAL A 710 11.71 9.38 -7.51
N ILE A 711 11.17 8.51 -6.67
CA ILE A 711 11.20 8.67 -5.20
C ILE A 711 12.65 8.72 -4.72
N GLY A 712 13.54 7.86 -5.25
CA GLY A 712 14.97 7.90 -4.95
C GLY A 712 15.60 9.26 -5.22
N VAL A 713 15.37 9.83 -6.41
CA VAL A 713 15.85 11.17 -6.78
C VAL A 713 15.33 12.26 -5.83
N VAL A 714 14.06 12.17 -5.41
CA VAL A 714 13.47 13.10 -4.44
C VAL A 714 14.13 12.94 -3.06
N THR A 715 14.31 11.72 -2.57
CA THR A 715 14.99 11.43 -1.29
C THR A 715 16.41 12.00 -1.28
N ILE A 716 17.14 11.83 -2.38
CA ILE A 716 18.46 12.44 -2.59
C ILE A 716 18.40 13.96 -2.54
N LEU A 717 17.41 14.57 -3.21
CA LEU A 717 17.26 16.03 -3.23
C LEU A 717 17.06 16.56 -1.81
N VAL A 718 16.20 15.90 -1.02
CA VAL A 718 15.98 16.19 0.40
C VAL A 718 17.29 16.06 1.19
N TYR A 719 18.05 14.98 0.98
CA TYR A 719 19.34 14.78 1.63
C TYR A 719 20.30 15.97 1.40
N TYR A 720 20.47 16.42 0.15
CA TYR A 720 21.37 17.54 -0.16
C TYR A 720 20.81 18.90 0.31
N LEU A 721 19.49 19.08 0.33
CA LEU A 721 18.89 20.28 0.93
C LEU A 721 19.20 20.36 2.43
N VAL A 722 19.01 19.28 3.17
CA VAL A 722 19.34 19.25 4.60
C VAL A 722 20.85 19.36 4.80
N LYS A 723 21.68 18.69 4.00
CA LYS A 723 23.15 18.88 4.02
C LYS A 723 23.54 20.35 3.87
N ARG A 724 22.88 21.07 2.98
CA ARG A 724 23.08 22.51 2.84
C ARG A 724 22.57 23.29 4.06
N LEU A 725 21.40 22.95 4.61
CA LEU A 725 20.87 23.60 5.81
C LEU A 725 21.88 23.51 6.97
N MET A 726 22.44 22.32 7.18
CA MET A 726 23.46 22.08 8.21
C MET A 726 24.74 22.88 7.95
N LEU A 727 25.19 22.97 6.69
CA LEU A 727 26.36 23.76 6.33
C LEU A 727 26.16 25.26 6.61
N ILE A 728 24.98 25.80 6.35
CA ILE A 728 24.64 27.19 6.69
C ILE A 728 24.64 27.38 8.22
N GLN A 729 24.00 26.48 8.97
CA GLN A 729 23.97 26.55 10.44
C GLN A 729 25.38 26.48 11.03
N LYS A 730 26.23 25.57 10.53
CA LYS A 730 27.64 25.44 10.92
C LYS A 730 28.41 26.75 10.70
N ARG A 731 28.31 27.35 9.51
CA ARG A 731 28.98 28.64 9.21
C ARG A 731 28.48 29.77 10.10
N ARG A 732 27.20 29.78 10.45
CA ARG A 732 26.59 30.78 11.32
C ARG A 732 27.05 30.65 12.78
N LEU A 733 27.03 29.43 13.33
CA LEU A 733 27.55 29.13 14.67
C LEU A 733 29.04 29.47 14.80
N ALA A 734 29.85 29.11 13.80
CA ALA A 734 31.27 29.47 13.78
C ALA A 734 31.48 31.00 13.77
N PHE A 735 30.65 31.74 13.04
CA PHE A 735 30.70 33.21 13.01
C PHE A 735 30.23 33.84 14.33
N GLU A 736 29.16 33.32 14.95
CA GLU A 736 28.67 33.81 16.25
C GLU A 736 29.71 33.57 17.36
N ARG A 737 30.37 32.40 17.39
CA ARG A 737 31.49 32.13 18.31
C ARG A 737 32.70 33.03 18.05
N ALA A 738 33.08 33.24 16.79
CA ALA A 738 34.17 34.16 16.45
C ALA A 738 33.86 35.62 16.84
N LYS A 739 32.57 36.02 16.76
CA LYS A 739 32.11 37.33 17.23
C LYS A 739 32.16 37.44 18.75
N ALA A 740 31.70 36.41 19.48
CA ALA A 740 31.76 36.35 20.94
C ALA A 740 33.21 36.47 21.45
N LYS A 741 34.14 35.67 20.88
CA LYS A 741 35.57 35.73 21.21
C LYS A 741 36.17 37.13 21.00
N ARG A 742 35.79 37.84 19.92
CA ARG A 742 36.24 39.22 19.71
C ARG A 742 35.65 40.20 20.72
N GLN A 743 34.39 40.03 21.14
CA GLN A 743 33.76 40.88 22.13
C GLN A 743 34.38 40.69 23.51
N GLU A 744 34.72 39.45 23.87
CA GLU A 744 35.40 39.10 25.12
C GLU A 744 36.82 39.67 25.18
N ILE A 745 37.61 39.56 24.10
CA ILE A 745 38.94 40.19 24.02
C ILE A 745 38.86 41.72 24.14
N ILE A 746 37.82 42.33 23.55
CA ILE A 746 37.61 43.79 23.67
C ILE A 746 37.17 44.15 25.10
N ALA A 747 36.31 43.35 25.73
CA ALA A 747 35.89 43.55 27.12
C ALA A 747 37.05 43.39 28.10
N GLN A 748 37.92 42.39 27.90
CA GLN A 748 39.16 42.21 28.68
C GLN A 748 40.08 43.42 28.51
N ARG A 749 40.31 43.91 27.29
CA ARG A 749 41.11 45.13 27.09
C ARG A 749 40.50 46.38 27.73
N ILE A 750 39.17 46.49 27.74
CA ILE A 750 38.49 47.61 28.40
C ILE A 750 38.62 47.49 29.92
N ALA A 751 38.50 46.28 30.48
CA ALA A 751 38.68 46.01 31.90
C ALA A 751 40.14 46.26 32.34
N GLU A 752 41.14 45.81 31.58
CA GLU A 752 42.57 46.12 31.80
C GLU A 752 42.82 47.65 31.76
N MET A 753 42.18 48.38 30.83
CA MET A 753 42.27 49.84 30.76
C MET A 753 41.52 50.58 31.89
N GLU A 754 40.56 49.93 32.54
CA GLU A 754 39.86 50.44 33.73
C GLU A 754 40.63 50.13 35.02
N GLU A 755 41.25 48.94 35.14
CA GLU A 755 42.13 48.56 36.26
C GLU A 755 43.44 49.38 36.28
N ASP A 756 44.01 49.76 35.13
CA ASP A 756 45.19 50.63 35.05
C ASP A 756 44.97 52.09 35.56
N LYS A 757 43.75 52.45 35.98
CA LYS A 757 43.44 53.77 36.57
C LYS A 757 43.31 53.78 38.10
N GLU A 758 43.25 52.62 38.76
CA GLU A 758 43.12 52.53 40.22
C GLU A 758 44.19 51.58 40.81
N GLU A 759 45.30 52.19 41.23
CA GLU A 759 46.30 51.70 42.19
C GLU A 759 47.23 50.51 41.89
N THR A 760 48.48 50.76 42.26
CA THR A 760 49.64 49.88 42.38
C THR A 760 49.49 48.77 43.45
N VAL A 761 50.24 47.67 43.22
CA VAL A 761 50.73 46.62 44.16
C VAL A 761 50.06 45.24 44.06
N GLY A 762 50.67 44.38 43.24
CA GLY A 762 51.16 43.03 43.56
C GLY A 762 50.21 41.95 44.10
N SER A 763 49.91 40.95 43.26
CA SER A 763 50.02 39.52 43.62
C SER A 763 49.96 38.62 42.39
N ASN A 764 50.79 37.57 42.41
CA ASN A 764 50.75 36.45 41.49
C ASN A 764 49.34 35.83 41.45
N GLU A 765 48.70 35.84 40.28
CA GLU A 765 47.61 34.91 40.00
C GLU A 765 47.92 34.14 38.71
N THR A 766 48.08 32.84 38.89
CA THR A 766 48.11 31.81 37.86
C THR A 766 46.93 31.99 36.90
N HIS A 767 47.21 32.30 35.63
CA HIS A 767 46.27 32.10 34.54
C HIS A 767 45.88 30.61 34.50
N ILE A 768 44.71 30.28 35.05
CA ILE A 768 44.05 29.02 34.75
C ILE A 768 43.50 29.19 33.33
N GLU A 769 44.28 28.73 32.37
CA GLU A 769 43.83 28.50 31.00
C GLU A 769 42.74 27.41 31.09
N ILE A 770 41.48 27.82 31.28
CA ILE A 770 40.34 26.91 31.12
C ILE A 770 40.30 26.59 29.62
N GLU A 771 40.98 25.50 29.26
CA GLU A 771 40.86 24.87 27.96
C GLU A 771 39.40 24.35 27.88
N GLU A 772 38.47 25.24 27.48
CA GLU A 772 37.12 24.81 27.12
C GLU A 772 37.28 23.72 26.06
N PRO A 773 36.72 22.52 26.25
CA PRO A 773 36.89 21.44 25.31
C PRO A 773 36.36 21.92 23.95
N GLU A 774 37.25 22.03 22.95
CA GLU A 774 36.86 22.37 21.59
C GLU A 774 35.84 21.35 21.11
N VAL A 775 34.55 21.70 21.18
CA VAL A 775 33.48 20.87 20.63
C VAL A 775 33.67 20.87 19.11
N ASP A 776 34.26 19.78 18.62
CA ASP A 776 34.57 19.53 17.23
C ASP A 776 33.29 19.57 16.37
N LEU A 777 32.99 20.74 15.82
CA LEU A 777 31.83 21.01 14.97
C LEU A 777 31.84 20.13 13.70
N ASP A 778 32.99 19.59 13.32
CA ASP A 778 33.13 18.68 12.18
C ASP A 778 32.60 17.29 12.55
N LYS A 779 32.81 16.82 13.79
CA LYS A 779 32.26 15.55 14.29
C LYS A 779 30.73 15.59 14.41
N ILE A 780 30.16 16.64 15.02
CA ILE A 780 28.69 16.77 15.20
C ILE A 780 27.98 16.82 13.84
N SER A 781 28.51 17.58 12.88
CA SER A 781 27.90 17.71 11.55
C SER A 781 28.08 16.47 10.66
N ALA A 782 29.15 15.70 10.82
CA ALA A 782 29.32 14.42 10.14
C ALA A 782 28.39 13.33 10.69
N GLN A 783 28.12 13.37 12.00
CA GLN A 783 27.24 12.43 12.68
C GLN A 783 25.78 12.67 12.31
N SER A 784 25.30 13.91 12.38
CA SER A 784 23.93 14.28 11.98
C SER A 784 23.59 13.91 10.52
N LEU A 785 24.54 14.05 9.60
CA LEU A 785 24.36 13.66 8.20
C LEU A 785 24.21 12.15 8.02
N ARG A 786 24.87 11.33 8.85
CA ARG A 786 24.67 9.88 8.82
C ARG A 786 23.24 9.49 9.22
N LEU A 787 22.64 10.22 10.15
CA LEU A 787 21.28 9.92 10.64
C LEU A 787 20.21 10.39 9.70
N LEU A 788 20.45 11.54 9.09
CA LEU A 788 19.62 11.98 7.99
C LEU A 788 19.57 10.91 6.90
N ARG A 789 20.70 10.28 6.55
CA ARG A 789 20.72 9.17 5.57
C ARG A 789 19.88 7.99 6.04
N SER A 790 19.98 7.61 7.31
CA SER A 790 19.24 6.47 7.85
C SER A 790 17.74 6.72 7.93
N LEU A 791 17.33 7.90 8.40
CA LEU A 791 15.94 8.36 8.40
C LEU A 791 15.39 8.40 6.97
N LEU A 792 16.11 9.01 6.04
CA LEU A 792 15.69 9.10 4.64
C LEU A 792 15.62 7.73 3.97
N LEU A 793 16.48 6.78 4.36
CA LEU A 793 16.41 5.41 3.88
C LEU A 793 15.16 4.68 4.42
N ILE A 794 14.82 4.85 5.70
CA ILE A 794 13.58 4.30 6.28
C ILE A 794 12.36 4.88 5.56
N VAL A 795 12.33 6.20 5.36
CA VAL A 795 11.26 6.88 4.61
C VAL A 795 11.19 6.37 3.17
N TYR A 796 12.34 6.21 2.51
CA TYR A 796 12.42 5.65 1.16
C TYR A 796 11.87 4.21 1.10
N LEU A 797 12.25 3.34 2.04
CA LEU A 797 11.77 1.96 2.12
C LEU A 797 10.26 1.89 2.41
N ALA A 798 9.73 2.79 3.24
CA ALA A 798 8.29 2.90 3.49
C ALA A 798 7.53 3.29 2.21
N PHE A 799 8.00 4.28 1.46
CA PHE A 799 7.42 4.63 0.16
C PHE A 799 7.54 3.49 -0.86
N LEU A 800 8.67 2.78 -0.90
CA LEU A 800 8.80 1.59 -1.75
C LEU A 800 7.78 0.52 -1.38
N SER A 801 7.55 0.28 -0.10
CA SER A 801 6.53 -0.69 0.34
C SER A 801 5.14 -0.34 -0.19
N VAL A 802 4.79 0.95 -0.25
CA VAL A 802 3.51 1.41 -0.81
C VAL A 802 3.47 1.23 -2.33
N VAL A 803 4.53 1.62 -3.04
CA VAL A 803 4.60 1.50 -4.52
C VAL A 803 4.47 0.05 -4.98
N TRP A 804 5.07 -0.88 -4.23
CA TRP A 804 5.10 -2.31 -4.55
C TRP A 804 3.94 -3.10 -3.93
N ALA A 805 3.05 -2.45 -3.15
CA ALA A 805 1.95 -3.12 -2.45
C ALA A 805 1.04 -3.92 -3.40
N ASP A 806 0.69 -3.35 -4.56
CA ASP A 806 -0.17 -4.02 -5.55
C ASP A 806 0.44 -5.32 -6.10
N LEU A 807 1.77 -5.37 -6.20
CA LEU A 807 2.52 -6.54 -6.68
C LEU A 807 2.73 -7.59 -5.60
N TYR A 808 2.52 -7.27 -4.32
CA TYR A 808 2.65 -8.25 -3.23
C TYR A 808 1.76 -9.47 -3.46
N GLN A 809 0.52 -9.24 -3.92
CA GLN A 809 -0.43 -10.31 -4.21
C GLN A 809 0.00 -11.15 -5.41
N ALA A 810 0.58 -10.54 -6.45
CA ALA A 810 1.14 -11.27 -7.58
C ALA A 810 2.36 -12.12 -7.17
N ILE A 811 3.26 -11.57 -6.35
CA ILE A 811 4.47 -12.25 -5.88
C ILE A 811 4.14 -13.39 -4.89
N SER A 812 2.94 -13.41 -4.30
CA SER A 812 2.52 -14.46 -3.35
C SER A 812 2.62 -15.89 -3.91
N TYR A 813 2.52 -16.08 -5.23
CA TYR A 813 2.68 -17.40 -5.88
C TYR A 813 4.08 -17.99 -5.70
N ILE A 814 5.11 -17.15 -5.52
CA ILE A 814 6.46 -17.61 -5.14
C ILE A 814 6.45 -18.28 -3.76
N GLY A 815 5.48 -17.91 -2.90
CA GLY A 815 5.23 -18.54 -1.61
C GLY A 815 4.61 -19.93 -1.71
N ASP A 816 4.00 -20.28 -2.84
CA ASP A 816 3.42 -21.60 -3.09
C ASP A 816 4.51 -22.60 -3.56
N ILE A 817 5.69 -22.12 -3.97
CA ILE A 817 6.86 -22.95 -4.32
C ILE A 817 7.58 -23.37 -3.03
N THR A 818 7.24 -24.54 -2.53
CA THR A 818 7.87 -25.17 -1.36
C THR A 818 9.27 -25.69 -1.71
N LEU A 819 10.30 -25.26 -0.97
CA LEU A 819 11.68 -25.71 -1.17
C LEU A 819 12.04 -26.88 -0.26
N TRP A 820 11.69 -26.81 1.02
CA TRP A 820 11.82 -27.92 1.97
C TRP A 820 10.78 -27.80 3.08
N ASN A 821 10.48 -28.91 3.74
CA ASN A 821 9.58 -28.95 4.89
C ASN A 821 10.41 -29.02 6.18
N VAL A 822 10.06 -28.21 7.17
CA VAL A 822 10.65 -28.27 8.50
C VAL A 822 9.58 -28.78 9.47
N PRO A 823 9.88 -29.78 10.30
CA PRO A 823 8.97 -30.16 11.38
C PRO A 823 8.88 -28.98 12.36
N SER A 824 7.70 -28.38 12.46
CA SER A 824 7.40 -27.30 13.40
C SER A 824 6.34 -27.79 14.37
N SER A 825 6.61 -27.68 15.67
CA SER A 825 5.62 -27.93 16.69
C SER A 825 4.86 -26.64 17.00
N ILE A 826 3.65 -26.50 16.44
CA ILE A 826 2.72 -25.46 16.85
C ILE A 826 1.76 -26.15 17.85
N GLU A 827 1.73 -25.68 19.10
CA GLU A 827 0.88 -26.25 20.16
C GLU A 827 1.08 -27.75 20.44
N GLY A 828 2.30 -28.28 20.21
CA GLY A 828 2.63 -29.68 20.50
C GLY A 828 2.19 -30.70 19.44
N ILE A 829 1.59 -30.25 18.34
CA ILE A 829 1.32 -31.06 17.16
C ILE A 829 2.45 -30.82 16.16
N GLU A 830 3.11 -31.89 15.73
CA GLU A 830 4.13 -31.83 14.67
C GLU A 830 3.44 -31.61 13.32
N GLU A 831 3.35 -30.36 12.88
CA GLU A 831 2.96 -30.02 11.52
C GLU A 831 4.20 -29.74 10.68
N LEU A 832 4.22 -30.29 9.46
CA LEU A 832 5.25 -30.00 8.47
C LEU A 832 4.96 -28.61 7.88
N SER A 833 5.64 -27.58 8.38
CA SER A 833 5.59 -26.27 7.75
C SER A 833 6.51 -26.26 6.52
N ALA A 834 5.91 -25.96 5.36
CA ALA A 834 6.65 -25.85 4.12
C ALA A 834 7.33 -24.49 4.02
N PHE A 835 8.66 -24.47 3.94
CA PHE A 835 9.44 -23.26 3.71
C PHE A 835 9.55 -23.01 2.22
N SER A 836 9.02 -21.86 1.79
CA SER A 836 8.94 -21.50 0.38
C SER A 836 10.04 -20.55 -0.07
N LEU A 837 10.17 -20.37 -1.39
CA LEU A 837 11.11 -19.42 -1.99
C LEU A 837 10.88 -17.97 -1.50
N LYS A 838 9.63 -17.63 -1.14
CA LYS A 838 9.28 -16.34 -0.49
C LYS A 838 10.05 -16.15 0.82
N ASN A 839 10.15 -17.18 1.64
CA ASN A 839 10.78 -17.11 2.96
C ASN A 839 12.29 -16.85 2.84
N ILE A 840 12.96 -17.46 1.85
CA ILE A 840 14.37 -17.17 1.54
C ILE A 840 14.54 -15.72 1.11
N LEU A 841 13.74 -15.26 0.14
CA LEU A 841 13.85 -13.88 -0.36
C LEU A 841 13.64 -12.87 0.76
N LEU A 842 12.64 -13.10 1.61
CA LEU A 842 12.33 -12.24 2.75
C LEU A 842 13.44 -12.30 3.81
N SER A 843 14.08 -13.46 4.02
CA SER A 843 15.25 -13.57 4.89
C SER A 843 16.45 -12.77 4.37
N VAL A 844 16.75 -12.84 3.06
CA VAL A 844 17.82 -12.03 2.44
C VAL A 844 17.54 -10.54 2.65
N ILE A 845 16.30 -10.12 2.46
CA ILE A 845 15.88 -8.73 2.71
C ILE A 845 16.00 -8.38 4.20
N ALA A 846 15.60 -9.26 5.12
CA ALA A 846 15.68 -9.05 6.56
C ALA A 846 17.13 -8.92 7.04
N PHE A 847 18.05 -9.77 6.55
CA PHE A 847 19.48 -9.64 6.84
C PHE A 847 20.08 -8.38 6.26
N TRP A 848 19.70 -8.02 5.04
CA TRP A 848 20.12 -6.77 4.41
C TRP A 848 19.65 -5.55 5.19
N MET A 849 18.38 -5.54 5.61
CA MET A 849 17.78 -4.48 6.43
C MET A 849 18.44 -4.42 7.82
N THR A 850 18.74 -5.57 8.43
CA THR A 850 19.48 -5.66 9.69
C THR A 850 20.87 -5.06 9.56
N ALA A 851 21.60 -5.36 8.48
CA ALA A 851 22.93 -4.81 8.25
C ALA A 851 22.91 -3.28 8.15
N ILE A 852 21.87 -2.73 7.54
CA ILE A 852 21.63 -1.28 7.47
C ILE A 852 21.32 -0.72 8.86
N LEU A 853 20.33 -1.28 9.56
CA LEU A 853 19.93 -0.86 10.91
C LEU A 853 21.10 -0.92 11.89
N ALA A 854 21.88 -2.00 11.89
CA ALA A 854 23.05 -2.18 12.75
C ALA A 854 24.17 -1.17 12.45
N ARG A 855 24.29 -0.71 11.21
CA ARG A 855 25.25 0.33 10.83
C ARG A 855 24.79 1.72 11.26
N ASP A 856 23.49 1.99 11.13
CA ASP A 856 22.98 3.36 11.12
C ASP A 856 22.17 3.76 12.38
N LEU A 857 21.53 2.81 13.08
CA LEU A 857 20.74 3.03 14.30
C LEU A 857 21.57 3.52 15.51
N PRO A 858 22.80 3.02 15.78
CA PRO A 858 23.60 3.48 16.91
C PRO A 858 23.89 4.97 16.88
N GLY A 859 24.25 5.49 15.69
CA GLY A 859 24.43 6.93 15.53
C GLY A 859 23.13 7.69 15.78
N ALA A 860 21.97 7.12 15.41
CA ALA A 860 20.68 7.80 15.51
C ALA A 860 20.30 8.03 16.96
N MET A 861 20.51 7.01 17.79
CA MET A 861 20.35 7.12 19.24
C MET A 861 21.28 8.18 19.84
N GLU A 862 22.51 8.27 19.35
CA GLU A 862 23.50 9.21 19.88
C GLU A 862 23.06 10.67 19.74
N LEU A 863 22.47 11.04 18.61
CA LEU A 863 22.03 12.41 18.36
C LEU A 863 20.59 12.70 18.78
N LEU A 864 19.67 11.74 18.67
CA LEU A 864 18.27 12.01 19.03
C LEU A 864 18.06 11.99 20.54
N VAL A 865 18.76 11.09 21.23
CA VAL A 865 18.54 10.83 22.66
C VAL A 865 19.78 11.22 23.46
N LEU A 866 20.95 10.65 23.16
CA LEU A 866 22.12 10.76 24.04
C LEU A 866 22.70 12.18 24.11
N GLN A 867 22.60 12.99 23.05
CA GLN A 867 23.08 14.39 23.10
C GLN A 867 22.20 15.32 23.96
N HIS A 868 20.94 14.95 24.18
CA HIS A 868 20.00 15.74 24.99
C HIS A 868 20.03 15.31 26.47
N ILE A 869 20.90 14.37 26.82
CA ILE A 869 21.10 13.86 28.17
C ILE A 869 22.56 14.10 28.53
N GLU A 870 22.81 14.67 29.71
CA GLU A 870 24.18 14.84 30.22
C GLU A 870 24.76 13.47 30.60
N LEU A 871 25.52 12.88 29.67
CA LEU A 871 26.14 11.58 29.85
C LEU A 871 27.66 11.70 29.84
N SER A 872 28.33 10.89 30.66
CA SER A 872 29.78 10.75 30.56
C SER A 872 30.16 10.15 29.20
N PRO A 873 31.30 10.53 28.59
CA PRO A 873 31.71 10.04 27.27
C PRO A 873 31.74 8.51 27.16
N GLY A 874 32.12 7.82 28.24
CA GLY A 874 32.13 6.35 28.29
C GLY A 874 30.73 5.73 28.29
N THR A 875 29.73 6.37 28.91
CA THR A 875 28.34 5.89 28.95
C THR A 875 27.68 5.99 27.58
N GLY A 876 27.89 7.10 26.86
CA GLY A 876 27.35 7.28 25.50
C GLY A 876 27.86 6.22 24.52
N TYR A 877 29.17 5.93 24.56
CA TYR A 877 29.78 4.88 23.73
C TYR A 877 29.28 3.46 24.07
N ALA A 878 29.07 3.18 25.36
CA ALA A 878 28.54 1.89 25.79
C ALA A 878 27.10 1.67 25.29
N ILE A 879 26.25 2.70 25.37
CA ILE A 879 24.85 2.61 24.91
C ILE A 879 24.80 2.38 23.39
N THR A 880 25.55 3.15 22.60
CA THR A 880 25.56 2.99 21.13
C THR A 880 26.08 1.62 20.71
N SER A 881 27.13 1.11 21.39
CA SER A 881 27.65 -0.24 21.15
C SER A 881 26.63 -1.33 21.50
N LEU A 882 25.94 -1.17 22.63
CA LEU A 882 24.88 -2.11 23.06
C LEU A 882 23.72 -2.14 22.06
N THR A 883 23.24 -0.97 21.61
CA THR A 883 22.20 -0.86 20.59
C THR A 883 22.60 -1.58 19.30
N ARG A 884 23.86 -1.45 18.87
CA ARG A 884 24.37 -2.17 17.69
C ARG A 884 24.29 -3.67 17.87
N TYR A 885 24.79 -4.20 18.99
CA TYR A 885 24.78 -5.64 19.26
C TYR A 885 23.36 -6.18 19.39
N LEU A 886 22.46 -5.45 20.06
CA LEU A 886 21.06 -5.81 20.18
C LEU A 886 20.38 -5.88 18.81
N THR A 887 20.66 -4.91 17.93
CA THR A 887 20.11 -4.88 16.56
C THR A 887 20.60 -6.06 15.73
N ILE A 888 21.90 -6.37 15.78
CA ILE A 888 22.48 -7.52 15.08
C ILE A 888 21.86 -8.82 15.61
N PHE A 889 21.77 -8.96 16.93
CA PHE A 889 21.18 -10.13 17.57
C PHE A 889 19.72 -10.33 17.16
N MET A 890 18.90 -9.28 17.23
CA MET A 890 17.50 -9.33 16.81
C MET A 890 17.34 -9.68 15.33
N GLY A 891 18.18 -9.11 14.47
CA GLY A 891 18.15 -9.42 13.04
C GLY A 891 18.63 -10.83 12.69
N ILE A 892 19.57 -11.39 13.45
CA ILE A 892 19.92 -12.82 13.34
C ILE A 892 18.72 -13.67 13.70
N VAL A 893 18.07 -13.41 14.84
CA VAL A 893 16.89 -14.14 15.31
C VAL A 893 15.74 -14.09 14.29
N ILE A 894 15.41 -12.90 13.78
CA ILE A 894 14.36 -12.73 12.77
C ILE A 894 14.75 -13.42 11.46
N GLY A 895 15.97 -13.18 10.97
CA GLY A 895 16.45 -13.72 9.71
C GLY A 895 16.54 -15.25 9.70
N SER A 896 16.94 -15.87 10.81
CA SER A 896 16.98 -17.32 10.97
C SER A 896 15.59 -17.94 11.07
N GLY A 897 14.65 -17.30 11.77
CA GLY A 897 13.24 -17.74 11.80
C GLY A 897 12.64 -17.78 10.40
N LEU A 898 12.96 -16.79 9.55
CA LEU A 898 12.54 -16.76 8.15
C LEU A 898 13.20 -17.86 7.28
N ILE A 899 14.39 -18.35 7.63
CA ILE A 899 15.02 -19.51 6.95
C ILE A 899 14.43 -20.84 7.46
N GLY A 900 13.59 -20.80 8.50
CA GLY A 900 12.99 -22.00 9.08
C GLY A 900 13.85 -22.68 10.13
N PHE A 901 14.73 -21.91 10.77
CA PHE A 901 15.20 -22.32 12.09
C PHE A 901 14.03 -22.27 13.07
N ASP A 902 13.72 -23.42 13.65
CA ASP A 902 12.70 -23.56 14.69
C ASP A 902 13.01 -22.65 15.88
N TRP A 903 12.11 -21.70 16.13
CA TRP A 903 12.21 -20.76 17.25
C TRP A 903 12.36 -21.49 18.58
N SER A 904 11.72 -22.64 18.75
CA SER A 904 11.78 -23.47 19.96
C SER A 904 13.21 -23.93 20.27
N LYS A 905 14.01 -24.22 19.24
CA LYS A 905 15.43 -24.59 19.39
C LYS A 905 16.31 -23.39 19.72
N MET A 906 15.98 -22.22 19.18
CA MET A 906 16.68 -20.97 19.51
C MET A 906 16.38 -20.48 20.92
N GLN A 907 15.18 -20.73 21.45
CA GLN A 907 14.81 -20.36 22.82
C GLN A 907 15.80 -20.92 23.85
N TRP A 908 16.26 -22.17 23.71
CA TRP A 908 17.26 -22.75 24.61
C TRP A 908 18.60 -22.02 24.55
N LEU A 909 19.07 -21.63 23.36
CA LEU A 909 20.29 -20.85 23.20
C LEU A 909 20.16 -19.46 23.81
N VAL A 910 19.04 -18.78 23.53
CA VAL A 910 18.73 -17.44 24.08
C VAL A 910 18.57 -17.50 25.60
N ALA A 911 17.91 -18.55 26.13
CA ALA A 911 17.75 -18.77 27.56
C ALA A 911 19.11 -19.04 28.24
N ALA A 912 19.94 -19.92 27.68
CA ALA A 912 21.27 -20.19 28.21
C ALA A 912 22.16 -18.94 28.22
N LEU A 913 22.15 -18.16 27.12
CA LEU A 913 22.87 -16.89 27.02
C LEU A 913 22.33 -15.84 28.01
N GLY A 914 21.00 -15.77 28.16
CA GLY A 914 20.33 -14.88 29.11
C GLY A 914 20.64 -15.21 30.56
N VAL A 915 20.64 -16.50 30.92
CA VAL A 915 21.04 -16.98 32.26
C VAL A 915 22.52 -16.68 32.52
N GLY A 916 23.41 -16.95 31.55
CA GLY A 916 24.83 -16.64 31.67
C GLY A 916 25.09 -15.14 31.83
N LEU A 917 24.40 -14.30 31.06
CA LEU A 917 24.44 -12.84 31.18
C LEU A 917 23.90 -12.38 32.54
N GLY A 918 22.80 -12.98 33.02
CA GLY A 918 22.19 -12.70 34.31
C GLY A 918 23.14 -12.96 35.47
N PHE A 919 23.83 -14.11 35.47
CA PHE A 919 24.88 -14.40 36.44
C PHE A 919 26.05 -13.41 36.37
N GLY A 920 26.48 -13.02 35.16
CA GLY A 920 27.55 -12.03 34.98
C GLY A 920 27.18 -10.63 35.45
N LEU A 921 25.92 -10.23 35.32
CA LEU A 921 25.40 -8.92 35.73
C LEU A 921 24.90 -8.88 37.19
N GLN A 922 24.80 -10.03 37.85
CA GLN A 922 24.19 -10.18 39.18
C GLN A 922 24.77 -9.19 40.20
N GLU A 923 26.09 -9.06 40.27
CA GLU A 923 26.75 -8.21 41.28
C GLU A 923 26.56 -6.72 40.99
N ILE A 924 26.49 -6.33 39.72
CA ILE A 924 26.21 -4.95 39.31
C ILE A 924 24.77 -4.59 39.72
N PHE A 925 23.83 -5.49 39.47
CA PHE A 925 22.42 -5.29 39.79
C PHE A 925 22.18 -5.25 41.30
N ALA A 926 22.84 -6.14 42.07
CA ALA A 926 22.77 -6.13 43.53
C ALA A 926 23.24 -4.79 44.13
N ASN A 927 24.36 -4.24 43.64
CA ASN A 927 24.85 -2.94 44.08
C ASN A 927 23.92 -1.78 43.68
N PHE A 928 23.31 -1.85 42.50
CA PHE A 928 22.35 -0.85 42.04
C PHE A 928 21.08 -0.83 42.89
N ILE A 929 20.46 -1.99 43.11
CA ILE A 929 19.27 -2.12 43.97
C ILE A 929 19.60 -1.70 45.40
N SER A 930 20.77 -2.08 45.91
CA SER A 930 21.21 -1.65 47.25
C SER A 930 21.35 -0.12 47.33
N GLY A 931 21.82 0.53 46.27
CA GLY A 931 21.85 2.00 46.18
C GLY A 931 20.46 2.63 46.23
N LEU A 932 19.48 2.05 45.53
CA LEU A 932 18.08 2.52 45.60
C LEU A 932 17.49 2.33 47.00
N ILE A 933 17.71 1.18 47.64
CA ILE A 933 17.27 0.91 49.02
C ILE A 933 17.83 1.98 49.97
N ILE A 934 19.14 2.27 49.88
CA ILE A 934 19.78 3.31 50.69
C ILE A 934 19.13 4.68 50.47
N LEU A 935 18.81 5.04 49.23
CA LEU A 935 18.18 6.33 48.91
C LEU A 935 16.73 6.43 49.41
N PHE A 936 15.96 5.33 49.37
CA PHE A 936 14.57 5.29 49.78
C PHE A 936 14.40 5.18 51.30
N GLU A 937 15.07 4.20 51.93
CA GLU A 937 14.96 3.95 53.37
C GLU A 937 15.83 4.89 54.20
N LYS A 938 16.86 5.49 53.58
CA LYS A 938 17.82 6.42 54.21
C LYS A 938 18.41 5.90 55.54
N PRO A 939 18.93 4.65 55.59
CA PRO A 939 19.60 4.12 56.79
C PRO A 939 20.95 4.83 57.06
N ILE A 940 21.47 5.50 56.03
CA ILE A 940 22.64 6.38 56.06
C ILE A 940 22.38 7.61 55.17
N ARG A 941 22.92 8.76 55.56
CA ARG A 941 22.77 10.03 54.84
C ARG A 941 24.14 10.65 54.54
N ILE A 942 24.20 11.50 53.53
CA ILE A 942 25.40 12.31 53.26
C ILE A 942 25.64 13.20 54.48
N GLY A 943 26.84 13.15 55.05
CA GLY A 943 27.21 13.81 56.31
C GLY A 943 27.15 12.91 57.55
N ASP A 944 26.54 11.73 57.49
CA ASP A 944 26.52 10.82 58.64
C ASP A 944 27.91 10.25 58.92
N THR A 945 28.22 10.09 60.22
CA THR A 945 29.41 9.35 60.66
C THR A 945 29.05 7.89 60.81
N VAL A 946 29.68 7.03 60.03
CA VAL A 946 29.39 5.59 60.00
C VAL A 946 30.65 4.77 60.22
N THR A 947 30.49 3.64 60.90
CA THR A 947 31.51 2.59 60.99
C THR A 947 31.01 1.35 60.30
N ILE A 948 31.69 0.93 59.23
CA ILE A 948 31.43 -0.33 58.52
C ILE A 948 32.70 -1.18 58.55
N ARG A 949 32.60 -2.40 59.08
CA ARG A 949 33.76 -3.24 59.43
C ARG A 949 34.72 -2.49 60.37
N ASN A 950 35.90 -2.12 59.89
CA ASN A 950 36.92 -1.36 60.65
C ASN A 950 37.13 0.06 60.10
N LEU A 951 36.33 0.48 59.12
CA LEU A 951 36.39 1.81 58.52
C LEU A 951 35.39 2.72 59.23
N THR A 952 35.88 3.79 59.86
CA THR A 952 35.04 4.84 60.41
C THR A 952 35.26 6.12 59.64
N GLY A 953 34.20 6.82 59.26
CA GLY A 953 34.32 8.08 58.56
C GLY A 953 32.98 8.70 58.22
N ILE A 954 33.04 9.81 57.50
CA ILE A 954 31.87 10.59 57.11
C ILE A 954 31.46 10.21 55.69
N ILE A 955 30.16 10.03 55.45
CA ILE A 955 29.64 9.76 54.11
C ILE A 955 29.72 11.04 53.28
N ALA A 956 30.61 11.04 52.28
CA ALA A 956 30.80 12.18 51.38
C ALA A 956 29.84 12.16 50.19
N LYS A 957 29.61 10.98 49.61
CA LYS A 957 28.75 10.84 48.41
C LYS A 957 28.14 9.45 48.32
N ILE A 958 26.86 9.39 47.99
CA ILE A 958 26.16 8.13 47.66
C ILE A 958 25.95 8.11 46.14
N GLN A 959 26.54 7.12 45.46
CA GLN A 959 26.35 6.90 44.02
C GLN A 959 25.51 5.64 43.78
N THR A 960 25.16 5.37 42.53
CA THR A 960 24.30 4.24 42.17
C THR A 960 24.89 2.88 42.54
N ARG A 961 26.21 2.71 42.53
CA ARG A 961 26.88 1.41 42.79
C ARG A 961 27.73 1.37 44.06
N ALA A 962 28.17 2.52 44.56
CA ALA A 962 29.04 2.61 45.71
C ALA A 962 28.80 3.91 46.48
N THR A 963 29.16 3.88 47.75
CA THR A 963 29.15 5.03 48.65
C THR A 963 30.57 5.37 49.04
N THR A 964 30.94 6.64 48.95
CA THR A 964 32.28 7.14 49.32
C THR A 964 32.25 7.59 50.77
N ILE A 965 33.11 6.99 51.59
CA ILE A 965 33.38 7.39 52.97
C ILE A 965 34.72 8.14 53.00
N VAL A 966 34.77 9.26 53.71
CA VAL A 966 36.00 9.99 54.00
C VAL A 966 36.40 9.70 55.45
N ASP A 967 37.51 9.00 55.62
CA ASP A 967 38.10 8.71 56.94
C ASP A 967 38.71 10.00 57.55
N PHE A 968 39.04 9.97 58.84
CA PHE A 968 39.68 11.07 59.57
C PHE A 968 41.06 11.46 58.99
N ASP A 969 41.72 10.55 58.27
CA ASP A 969 42.93 10.79 57.47
C ASP A 969 42.66 11.52 56.13
N ARG A 970 41.40 11.92 55.86
CA ARG A 970 40.92 12.45 54.57
C ARG A 970 41.09 11.50 53.37
N LYS A 971 41.13 10.18 53.62
CA LYS A 971 41.14 9.17 52.55
C LYS A 971 39.72 8.90 52.08
N GLU A 972 39.49 8.99 50.78
CA GLU A 972 38.23 8.54 50.15
C GLU A 972 38.25 7.03 49.94
N VAL A 973 37.37 6.32 50.64
CA VAL A 973 37.19 4.87 50.52
C VAL A 973 35.85 4.57 49.87
N ILE A 974 35.90 3.87 48.73
CA ILE A 974 34.73 3.53 47.93
C ILE A 974 34.20 2.18 48.39
N VAL A 975 33.03 2.18 49.03
CA VAL A 975 32.40 0.96 49.57
C VAL A 975 31.22 0.57 48.67
N PRO A 976 31.14 -0.68 48.16
CA PRO A 976 30.01 -1.13 47.37
C PRO A 976 28.69 -1.00 48.14
N ASN A 977 27.63 -0.53 47.49
CA ASN A 977 26.35 -0.29 48.17
C ASN A 977 25.76 -1.55 48.79
N LYS A 978 26.00 -2.72 48.18
CA LYS A 978 25.58 -4.02 48.71
C LYS A 978 26.04 -4.23 50.16
N ALA A 979 27.24 -3.77 50.52
CA ALA A 979 27.78 -3.94 51.86
C ALA A 979 26.89 -3.27 52.93
N PHE A 980 26.33 -2.08 52.67
CA PHE A 980 25.46 -1.39 53.63
C PHE A 980 24.07 -2.02 53.78
N VAL A 981 23.68 -2.90 52.85
CA VAL A 981 22.39 -3.61 52.92
C VAL A 981 22.57 -5.00 53.51
N THR A 982 23.68 -5.68 53.21
CA THR A 982 23.91 -7.07 53.63
C THR A 982 24.76 -7.22 54.88
N GLU A 983 25.58 -6.23 55.23
CA GLU A 983 26.51 -6.29 56.37
C GLU A 983 26.07 -5.39 57.51
N GLN A 984 26.49 -5.75 58.73
CA GLN A 984 26.26 -4.91 59.91
C GLN A 984 27.18 -3.69 59.88
N PHE A 985 26.60 -2.52 60.15
CA PHE A 985 27.33 -1.26 60.33
C PHE A 985 26.71 -0.47 61.49
N VAL A 986 27.44 0.54 61.97
CA VAL A 986 26.98 1.46 63.01
C VAL A 986 26.86 2.85 62.41
N ASN A 987 25.70 3.48 62.56
CA ASN A 987 25.51 4.90 62.23
C ASN A 987 25.46 5.69 63.54
N TRP A 988 26.44 6.55 63.75
CA TRP A 988 26.60 7.32 64.98
C TRP A 988 25.70 8.56 65.03
N SER A 989 25.10 8.98 63.91
CA SER A 989 24.35 10.24 63.77
C SER A 989 22.93 10.07 63.23
N LEU A 990 22.41 8.84 63.15
CA LEU A 990 21.14 8.54 62.47
C LEU A 990 19.92 9.24 63.09
N SER A 991 19.77 9.13 64.41
CA SER A 991 18.63 9.67 65.16
C SER A 991 18.99 10.90 65.97
N ASP A 992 20.19 10.90 66.56
CA ASP A 992 20.71 11.96 67.43
C ASP A 992 22.24 12.02 67.28
N PRO A 993 22.85 13.20 67.05
CA PRO A 993 24.31 13.35 67.00
C PRO A 993 24.99 13.22 68.38
N ILE A 994 24.21 13.23 69.48
CA ILE A 994 24.73 13.13 70.84
C ILE A 994 25.41 11.77 71.06
N THR A 995 26.66 11.78 71.52
CA THR A 995 27.40 10.54 71.80
C THR A 995 27.95 10.51 73.21
N ARG A 996 27.86 9.34 73.86
CA ARG A 996 28.39 9.15 75.22
C ARG A 996 29.88 8.80 75.21
N VAL A 997 30.68 9.58 75.91
CA VAL A 997 32.07 9.30 76.25
C VAL A 997 32.11 8.71 77.65
N THR A 998 32.86 7.62 77.81
CA THR A 998 33.02 6.92 79.08
C THR A 998 34.49 6.93 79.44
N LEU A 999 34.83 7.51 80.60
CA LEU A 999 36.20 7.55 81.12
C LEU A 999 36.28 6.72 82.39
N SER A 1000 37.21 5.77 82.43
CA SER A 1000 37.50 4.98 83.62
C SER A 1000 38.68 5.59 84.35
N ILE A 1001 38.48 6.07 85.57
CA ILE A 1001 39.47 6.73 86.40
C ILE A 1001 39.71 5.91 87.67
N SER A 1002 40.94 5.47 87.87
CA SER A 1002 41.36 4.70 89.05
C SER A 1002 42.11 5.60 90.03
N VAL A 1003 41.60 5.73 91.26
CA VAL A 1003 42.24 6.50 92.33
C VAL A 1003 42.72 5.58 93.46
N HIS A 1004 43.69 6.04 94.23
CA HIS A 1004 44.28 5.26 95.32
C HIS A 1004 43.23 4.79 96.34
N TYR A 1005 43.38 3.57 96.88
CA TYR A 1005 42.40 2.94 97.78
C TYR A 1005 41.98 3.81 98.99
N ALA A 1006 42.89 4.64 99.50
CA ALA A 1006 42.65 5.52 100.65
C ALA A 1006 41.93 6.85 100.31
N ALA A 1007 41.63 7.13 99.04
CA ALA A 1007 40.95 8.36 98.64
C ALA A 1007 39.50 8.40 99.17
N ASN A 1008 39.03 9.58 99.54
CA ASN A 1008 37.65 9.76 99.98
C ASN A 1008 36.70 9.69 98.77
N VAL A 1009 35.78 8.72 98.79
CA VAL A 1009 34.84 8.46 97.68
C VAL A 1009 33.98 9.68 97.37
N ASP A 1010 33.38 10.31 98.38
CA ASP A 1010 32.49 11.47 98.20
C ASP A 1010 33.25 12.65 97.59
N LEU A 1011 34.50 12.87 98.02
CA LEU A 1011 35.36 13.92 97.48
C LEU A 1011 35.75 13.64 96.02
N VAL A 1012 36.11 12.40 95.70
CA VAL A 1012 36.48 12.00 94.32
C VAL A 1012 35.28 12.13 93.38
N THR A 1013 34.11 11.63 93.79
CA THR A 1013 32.87 11.76 93.01
C THR A 1013 32.54 13.22 92.75
N LYS A 1014 32.65 14.08 93.77
CA LYS A 1014 32.41 15.52 93.63
C LYS A 1014 33.37 16.16 92.62
N LEU A 1015 34.67 15.89 92.73
CA LEU A 1015 35.68 16.49 91.85
C LEU A 1015 35.59 15.99 90.41
N LEU A 1016 35.26 14.72 90.20
CA LEU A 1016 35.01 14.16 88.88
C LEU A 1016 33.76 14.76 88.23
N PHE A 1017 32.70 14.97 89.03
CA PHE A 1017 31.48 15.62 88.55
C PHE A 1017 31.75 17.09 88.21
N GLU A 1018 32.40 17.86 89.09
CA GLU A 1018 32.81 19.25 88.81
C GLU A 1018 33.72 19.35 87.58
N ALA A 1019 34.64 18.41 87.38
CA ALA A 1019 35.49 18.39 86.18
C ALA A 1019 34.67 18.21 84.88
N ALA A 1020 33.57 17.46 84.96
CA ALA A 1020 32.66 17.26 83.84
C ALA A 1020 31.71 18.45 83.63
N ASP A 1021 31.21 19.04 84.71
CA ASP A 1021 30.31 20.20 84.70
C ASP A 1021 31.02 21.48 84.21
N GLU A 1022 32.30 21.66 84.53
CA GLU A 1022 33.10 22.80 84.06
C GLU A 1022 33.60 22.68 82.60
N CYS A 1023 33.38 21.54 81.95
CA CYS A 1023 33.88 21.27 80.60
C CYS A 1023 32.88 21.75 79.54
N ASP A 1024 33.22 22.82 78.82
CA ASP A 1024 32.36 23.45 77.81
C ASP A 1024 31.89 22.51 76.68
N LEU A 1025 32.57 21.36 76.49
CA LEU A 1025 32.22 20.36 75.48
C LEU A 1025 31.21 19.31 75.97
N VAL A 1026 30.94 19.24 77.27
CA VAL A 1026 29.96 18.35 77.89
C VAL A 1026 28.57 18.99 77.80
N LEU A 1027 27.57 18.20 77.46
CA LEU A 1027 26.18 18.66 77.44
C LEU A 1027 25.57 18.69 78.85
N ASP A 1028 24.83 19.75 79.14
CA ASP A 1028 24.03 19.87 80.37
C ASP A 1028 22.84 18.89 80.40
N ASN A 1029 22.33 18.53 79.22
CA ASN A 1029 21.22 17.59 79.07
C ASN A 1029 21.48 16.65 77.87
N PRO A 1030 21.71 15.34 78.08
CA PRO A 1030 21.76 14.65 79.38
C PRO A 1030 22.99 15.01 80.22
N ALA A 1031 22.77 15.26 81.52
CA ALA A 1031 23.82 15.65 82.46
C ALA A 1031 24.90 14.57 82.64
N PRO A 1032 26.16 14.96 82.90
CA PRO A 1032 27.22 14.00 83.17
C PRO A 1032 26.97 13.20 84.45
N GLU A 1033 27.33 11.92 84.44
CA GLU A 1033 27.16 11.03 85.57
C GLU A 1033 28.52 10.48 86.01
N VAL A 1034 28.74 10.36 87.31
CA VAL A 1034 29.93 9.72 87.88
C VAL A 1034 29.49 8.55 88.74
N PHE A 1035 29.94 7.36 88.38
CA PHE A 1035 29.65 6.14 89.13
C PHE A 1035 30.92 5.59 89.77
N PHE A 1036 30.83 5.24 91.05
CA PHE A 1036 31.80 4.37 91.67
C PHE A 1036 31.44 2.92 91.31
N LEU A 1037 32.20 2.29 90.40
CA LEU A 1037 31.82 0.99 89.83
C LEU A 1037 32.40 -0.17 90.61
N THR A 1038 33.70 -0.12 90.87
CA THR A 1038 34.45 -1.28 91.37
C THR A 1038 35.49 -0.85 92.38
N LEU A 1039 35.51 -1.54 93.53
CA LEU A 1039 36.60 -1.48 94.49
C LEU A 1039 37.56 -2.66 94.23
N THR A 1040 38.80 -2.39 93.87
CA THR A 1040 39.85 -3.42 93.76
C THR A 1040 40.71 -3.45 95.03
N ALA A 1041 41.68 -4.38 95.10
CA ALA A 1041 42.58 -4.49 96.25
C ALA A 1041 43.50 -3.26 96.41
N ASP A 1042 43.72 -2.51 95.33
CA ASP A 1042 44.71 -1.44 95.21
C ASP A 1042 44.12 -0.09 94.73
N SER A 1043 42.90 -0.07 94.21
CA SER A 1043 42.30 1.12 93.63
C SER A 1043 40.78 1.20 93.79
N GLN A 1044 40.28 2.42 93.74
CA GLN A 1044 38.86 2.74 93.59
C GLN A 1044 38.62 3.14 92.12
N ASN A 1045 37.77 2.41 91.39
CA ASN A 1045 37.48 2.68 89.98
C ASN A 1045 36.17 3.44 89.82
N PHE A 1046 36.30 4.65 89.28
CA PHE A 1046 35.20 5.53 88.92
C PHE A 1046 34.98 5.54 87.41
N GLU A 1047 33.73 5.61 86.99
CA GLU A 1047 33.35 5.80 85.60
C GLU A 1047 32.64 7.14 85.45
N VAL A 1048 33.25 8.04 84.67
CA VAL A 1048 32.65 9.30 84.26
C VAL A 1048 31.97 9.07 82.91
N ARG A 1049 30.66 9.27 82.86
CA ARG A 1049 29.86 9.27 81.64
C ARG A 1049 29.51 10.71 81.30
N ALA A 1050 30.05 11.19 80.19
CA ALA A 1050 29.75 12.52 79.68
C ALA A 1050 29.21 12.41 78.26
N TYR A 1051 28.37 13.36 77.85
CA TYR A 1051 27.77 13.37 76.52
C TYR A 1051 28.35 14.51 75.70
N ALA A 1052 28.87 14.19 74.52
CA ALA A 1052 29.34 15.15 73.53
C ALA A 1052 28.20 15.48 72.55
N ALA A 1053 28.09 16.73 72.14
CA ALA A 1053 27.10 17.18 71.15
C ALA A 1053 27.24 16.51 69.76
N GLU A 1054 28.47 16.15 69.38
CA GLU A 1054 28.77 15.51 68.10
C GLU A 1054 29.86 14.46 68.26
N THR A 1055 29.89 13.48 67.35
CA THR A 1055 30.93 12.43 67.32
C THR A 1055 32.33 13.01 67.16
N ALA A 1056 32.48 14.10 66.39
CA ALA A 1056 33.76 14.78 66.16
C ALA A 1056 34.36 15.36 67.46
N HIS A 1057 33.52 15.78 68.41
CA HIS A 1057 33.97 16.38 69.67
C HIS A 1057 34.41 15.35 70.72
N ARG A 1058 34.17 14.05 70.51
CA ARG A 1058 34.51 12.99 71.50
C ARG A 1058 35.96 13.04 71.95
N LEU A 1059 36.90 13.22 71.02
CA LEU A 1059 38.33 13.22 71.33
C LEU A 1059 38.73 14.50 72.08
N SER A 1060 38.25 15.66 71.65
CA SER A 1060 38.49 16.94 72.31
C SER A 1060 37.91 16.96 73.72
N LEU A 1061 36.68 16.45 73.90
CA LEU A 1061 36.03 16.31 75.20
C LEU A 1061 36.83 15.37 76.10
N THR A 1062 37.25 14.20 75.59
CA THR A 1062 38.08 13.25 76.33
C THR A 1062 39.40 13.89 76.78
N HIS A 1063 40.03 14.68 75.91
CA HIS A 1063 41.27 15.39 76.23
C HIS A 1063 41.06 16.43 77.33
N ASP A 1064 40.03 17.27 77.20
CA ASP A 1064 39.77 18.34 78.17
C ASP A 1064 39.35 17.77 79.54
N LEU A 1065 38.49 16.74 79.57
CA LEU A 1065 38.13 16.05 80.81
C LEU A 1065 39.34 15.46 81.51
N HIS A 1066 40.22 14.75 80.80
CA HIS A 1066 41.44 14.21 81.42
C HIS A 1066 42.34 15.31 82.01
N ASN A 1067 42.49 16.44 81.31
CA ASN A 1067 43.28 17.57 81.81
C ASN A 1067 42.67 18.16 83.08
N ARG A 1068 41.36 18.40 83.09
CA ARG A 1068 40.63 18.97 84.24
C ARG A 1068 40.62 18.03 85.44
N ILE A 1069 40.35 16.74 85.22
CA ILE A 1069 40.41 15.71 86.27
C ILE A 1069 41.81 15.70 86.90
N LYS A 1070 42.86 15.68 86.07
CA LYS A 1070 44.25 15.68 86.57
C LYS A 1070 44.58 16.95 87.36
N GLN A 1071 44.14 18.13 86.89
CA GLN A 1071 44.35 19.39 87.60
C GLN A 1071 43.64 19.41 88.95
N LYS A 1072 42.37 19.01 89.02
CA LYS A 1072 41.60 18.95 90.26
C LYS A 1072 42.19 17.93 91.24
N PHE A 1073 42.56 16.74 90.78
CA PHE A 1073 43.19 15.74 91.64
C PHE A 1073 44.52 16.22 92.23
N ASN A 1074 45.37 16.87 91.42
CA ASN A 1074 46.61 17.46 91.90
C ASN A 1074 46.38 18.58 92.93
N HIS A 1075 45.37 19.44 92.72
CA HIS A 1075 45.06 20.54 93.64
C HIS A 1075 44.55 20.04 95.01
N HIS A 1076 43.83 18.92 95.02
CA HIS A 1076 43.25 18.32 96.23
C HIS A 1076 44.07 17.17 96.83
N GLY A 1077 45.27 16.90 96.32
CA GLY A 1077 46.16 15.86 96.84
C GLY A 1077 45.63 14.43 96.68
N ILE A 1078 44.86 14.17 95.61
CA ILE A 1078 44.32 12.85 95.31
C ILE A 1078 45.28 12.13 94.36
N ASP A 1079 45.90 11.05 94.84
CA ASP A 1079 46.79 10.23 94.03
C ASP A 1079 46.00 9.29 93.11
N ILE A 1080 46.35 9.33 91.82
CA ILE A 1080 45.91 8.35 90.83
C ILE A 1080 46.54 7.00 91.21
N ALA A 1081 45.75 5.92 91.17
CA ALA A 1081 46.23 4.60 91.57
C ALA A 1081 47.41 4.17 90.67
N ALA A 1082 48.55 3.92 91.30
CA ALA A 1082 49.65 3.18 90.70
C ALA A 1082 49.54 1.70 91.11
N PRO A 1083 50.01 0.75 90.29
CA PRO A 1083 50.02 -0.67 90.66
C PRO A 1083 50.75 -0.86 91.99
N GLN A 1084 50.07 -1.39 93.02
CA GLN A 1084 50.67 -1.66 94.31
C GLN A 1084 51.33 -3.04 94.34
N LEU A 1085 52.56 -3.11 94.84
CA LEU A 1085 53.28 -4.36 95.04
C LEU A 1085 53.53 -4.55 96.54
N GLU A 1086 52.80 -5.47 97.17
CA GLU A 1086 53.11 -5.90 98.54
C GLU A 1086 54.26 -6.91 98.53
N VAL A 1087 55.42 -6.51 99.04
CA VAL A 1087 56.61 -7.39 99.13
C VAL A 1087 56.75 -7.93 100.55
N GLN A 1088 56.33 -9.18 100.79
CA GLN A 1088 56.59 -9.86 102.05
C GLN A 1088 58.03 -10.40 102.10
N MET A 1089 58.91 -9.66 102.78
CA MET A 1089 60.29 -10.07 103.02
C MET A 1089 60.37 -11.10 104.16
N LYS A 1090 60.38 -12.40 103.81
CA LYS A 1090 60.64 -13.47 104.79
C LYS A 1090 62.14 -13.55 105.12
N ARG A 1091 62.51 -13.21 106.36
CA ARG A 1091 63.89 -13.39 106.85
C ARG A 1091 64.21 -14.89 106.94
N ARG A 1092 65.10 -15.39 106.07
CA ARG A 1092 65.61 -16.76 106.13
C ARG A 1092 66.38 -16.96 107.44
N LYS A 1093 65.82 -17.72 108.39
CA LYS A 1093 66.58 -18.22 109.55
C LYS A 1093 67.71 -19.10 109.01
N ALA A 1094 68.95 -18.75 109.33
CA ALA A 1094 70.12 -19.56 108.98
C ALA A 1094 70.05 -20.91 109.71
N ARG A 1095 70.03 -21.99 108.94
CA ARG A 1095 70.54 -23.30 109.31
C ARG A 1095 71.35 -23.82 108.13
#